data_AF-A0A493TCQ7-F1
#
_entry.id   AF-A0A493TCQ7-F1
#
_cell.length_a   1.000
_cell.length_b   1.000
_cell.length_c   1.000
_cell.angle_alpha   90.00
_cell.angle_beta   90.00
_cell.angle_gamma   90.00
#
_symmetry.space_group_name_H-M   'P 1'
#
loop_
_entity.id
_entity.type
_entity.pdbx_description
1 polymer ?
#
loop_
_entity_poly.entity_id
_entity_poly.type
_entity_poly.pdbx_seq_one_letter_code
_entity_poly.pdbx_strand_id
1 'polypeptide(L)'
;MGMAAGPLLWLAAALGPAAAAGRYSPDWGSLDARPLPAWFDRAKVGVFVHWGVFSVPAWGSEWFWWHWRGEHRADYERFVRQRYPPRTDYADFAPHFTAHDFQPRRWARLFQRAGARYVVLTTKHHEGFTNWGSPVSWNWNSVDTGPHRDLVGELGQALRESNIRYGLYHSLLEWFNPLYIADKESGFKTQNFVLKKTMPELYDLVLKYKPDLIWSDGDWEAPDSYWNSTSFLAWLYNDSPVKDTVVVNDRWCNNCSCHHGGYYNCADKYKPGSLPAHKWEMCSSIDKLSWGYRSNMHIDELMDEASIIEELVKTVSFGGNYLLNVGPTKEGVIPPIFEERLLALGRWLDTNGEAIYESKPWRVQVEDTGTVWYTSKGPVVYAIFLVWPQDNVLQLSSPTPSPATQISAAAAGALPARVKVVEVGPRDGLQNEQSIVPTAVKIGLIDMLSHTGLPVIEATSFVSPRWVPQMADHTEVMQGIKKLPGVSYPVLTPNLKGFQAAVAAGAKEVSIFGAASELFTKKNINCSIEESLERFSEVMSAARAASIPVRGYVSCVLGCPYEGKISAAKVAEVSKKMYSMGCYEISLGDTIGIGTPGSMREMLTAVMKEVPVGALAVHCHDTYGQALANILVALQMGVSVVDASVAGLGGCPYAKGASGNVATEDLVYMLNGLGIHTVSEGLSRGSCWGWIGAAEPGLESPSAGGAGSGPAVPRQPPHAGSASWPLSHAVRSDLSESQRGPRLGALQPPLAPAALSQQCQSLLGSVRGQRWHQPPAASCSLKGVDLQKLMDTGTFICNALNRRTNSKVSQASCRL
;
A
#
# COMPACT_ATOMS: atom_id res chain seq x y z
N MET A 1 28.25 -49.02 20.15
CA MET A 1 28.52 -49.32 18.73
C MET A 1 27.36 -50.11 18.16
N GLY A 2 27.14 -50.06 16.84
CA GLY A 2 25.97 -50.66 16.18
C GLY A 2 24.83 -49.65 16.04
N MET A 3 24.57 -49.20 14.81
CA MET A 3 23.44 -48.34 14.47
C MET A 3 22.21 -49.19 14.15
N ALA A 4 21.02 -48.69 14.47
CA ALA A 4 19.73 -49.25 14.04
C ALA A 4 18.92 -48.17 13.31
N ALA A 5 18.14 -48.57 12.31
CA ALA A 5 17.46 -47.65 11.40
C ALA A 5 16.14 -47.09 11.95
N GLY A 6 15.79 -45.88 11.53
CA GLY A 6 14.46 -45.29 11.67
C GLY A 6 13.97 -44.78 10.29
N PRO A 7 12.70 -45.00 9.90
CA PRO A 7 12.24 -44.71 8.54
C PRO A 7 11.80 -43.25 8.38
N LEU A 8 12.33 -42.57 7.35
CA LEU A 8 11.83 -41.28 6.88
C LEU A 8 10.55 -41.48 6.05
N LEU A 9 9.39 -41.20 6.64
CA LEU A 9 8.11 -41.20 5.92
C LEU A 9 7.80 -39.83 5.31
N TRP A 10 7.54 -39.85 3.99
CA TRP A 10 6.64 -38.96 3.26
C TRP A 10 6.84 -37.45 3.35
N LEU A 11 7.54 -36.91 2.35
CA LEU A 11 7.32 -35.55 1.86
C LEU A 11 7.36 -35.49 0.32
N ALA A 12 6.58 -36.37 -0.30
CA ALA A 12 6.34 -36.39 -1.75
C ALA A 12 5.39 -35.24 -2.14
N ALA A 13 5.93 -34.03 -2.27
CA ALA A 13 5.19 -32.90 -2.83
C ALA A 13 4.78 -33.20 -4.29
N ALA A 14 3.55 -32.85 -4.66
CA ALA A 14 2.95 -33.27 -5.93
C ALA A 14 3.60 -32.59 -7.14
N LEU A 15 4.56 -33.26 -7.77
CA LEU A 15 4.84 -33.08 -9.19
C LEU A 15 3.62 -33.58 -9.97
N GLY A 16 2.81 -32.65 -10.47
CA GLY A 16 1.76 -32.97 -11.43
C GLY A 16 2.36 -33.63 -12.68
N PRO A 17 1.63 -34.52 -13.38
CA PRO A 17 2.17 -35.25 -14.50
C PRO A 17 2.55 -34.28 -15.63
N ALA A 18 3.85 -34.13 -15.86
CA ALA A 18 4.37 -33.63 -17.12
C ALA A 18 4.02 -34.68 -18.19
N ALA A 19 2.84 -34.54 -18.80
CA ALA A 19 2.42 -35.39 -19.90
C ALA A 19 3.46 -35.27 -21.01
N ALA A 20 4.02 -36.41 -21.43
CA ALA A 20 4.92 -36.49 -22.56
C ALA A 20 4.11 -36.26 -23.86
N ALA A 21 3.82 -34.99 -24.13
CA ALA A 21 3.22 -34.56 -25.38
C ALA A 21 4.09 -35.04 -26.55
N GLY A 22 3.44 -35.48 -27.63
CA GLY A 22 4.15 -35.75 -28.88
C GLY A 22 4.84 -34.48 -29.38
N ARG A 23 5.88 -34.64 -30.22
CA ARG A 23 6.52 -33.49 -30.86
C ARG A 23 5.49 -32.72 -31.68
N TYR A 24 5.43 -31.40 -31.49
CA TYR A 24 4.53 -30.52 -32.23
C TYR A 24 4.94 -30.50 -33.71
N SER A 25 3.99 -30.73 -34.62
CA SER A 25 4.19 -30.60 -36.07
C SER A 25 4.04 -29.14 -36.52
N PRO A 26 4.60 -28.75 -37.67
CA PRO A 26 4.55 -27.37 -38.17
C PRO A 26 3.19 -27.04 -38.84
N ASP A 27 2.12 -27.24 -38.09
CA ASP A 27 0.73 -26.94 -38.47
C ASP A 27 -0.04 -26.40 -37.26
N TRP A 28 -1.01 -25.52 -37.50
CA TRP A 28 -1.77 -24.86 -36.44
C TRP A 28 -2.57 -25.83 -35.56
N GLY A 29 -3.08 -26.92 -36.13
CA GLY A 29 -3.81 -27.94 -35.36
C GLY A 29 -2.96 -28.63 -34.29
N SER A 30 -1.65 -28.78 -34.53
CA SER A 30 -0.69 -29.24 -33.53
C SER A 30 -0.21 -28.11 -32.61
N LEU A 31 0.09 -26.94 -33.16
CA LEU A 31 0.70 -25.82 -32.43
C LEU A 31 -0.26 -25.18 -31.41
N ASP A 32 -1.51 -24.95 -31.79
CA ASP A 32 -2.54 -24.33 -30.93
C ASP A 32 -3.03 -25.32 -29.86
N ALA A 33 -2.78 -26.63 -30.03
CA ALA A 33 -3.02 -27.64 -29.02
C ALA A 33 -1.98 -27.65 -27.87
N ARG A 34 -0.91 -26.84 -27.94
CA ARG A 34 0.09 -26.72 -26.87
C ARG A 34 -0.51 -26.06 -25.62
N PRO A 35 -0.48 -26.72 -24.45
CA PRO A 35 -0.96 -26.12 -23.20
C PRO A 35 -0.19 -24.84 -22.85
N LEU A 36 -0.92 -23.75 -22.56
CA LEU A 36 -0.34 -22.48 -22.13
C LEU A 36 0.47 -22.64 -20.82
N PRO A 37 1.76 -22.26 -20.80
CA PRO A 37 2.56 -22.12 -19.59
C PRO A 37 1.84 -21.33 -18.48
N ALA A 38 1.58 -22.02 -17.36
CA ALA A 38 0.72 -21.51 -16.28
C ALA A 38 1.23 -20.23 -15.59
N TRP A 39 2.48 -19.81 -15.81
CA TRP A 39 2.99 -18.54 -15.32
C TRP A 39 2.31 -17.35 -16.01
N PHE A 40 2.00 -17.43 -17.31
CA PHE A 40 1.49 -16.31 -18.09
C PHE A 40 0.07 -15.94 -17.64
N ASP A 41 -0.83 -16.92 -17.49
CA ASP A 41 -2.16 -16.63 -16.95
C ASP A 41 -2.15 -16.19 -15.46
N ARG A 42 -1.13 -16.59 -14.69
CA ARG A 42 -0.97 -16.11 -13.31
C ARG A 42 -0.45 -14.68 -13.22
N ALA A 43 0.33 -14.25 -14.22
CA ALA A 43 1.05 -12.99 -14.23
C ALA A 43 0.14 -11.76 -14.19
N LYS A 44 -0.92 -11.75 -15.02
CA LYS A 44 -1.93 -10.69 -15.21
C LYS A 44 -1.44 -9.31 -15.64
N VAL A 45 -0.30 -8.82 -15.14
CA VAL A 45 0.21 -7.47 -15.35
C VAL A 45 1.61 -7.54 -15.96
N GLY A 46 1.79 -6.87 -17.09
CA GLY A 46 3.09 -6.68 -17.72
C GLY A 46 3.30 -5.23 -18.17
N VAL A 47 4.56 -4.88 -18.48
CA VAL A 47 4.91 -3.59 -19.09
C VAL A 47 5.53 -3.80 -20.47
N PHE A 48 5.01 -3.08 -21.46
CA PHE A 48 5.57 -3.02 -22.80
C PHE A 48 6.53 -1.82 -22.88
N VAL A 49 7.59 -1.94 -23.68
CA VAL A 49 8.52 -0.84 -23.95
C VAL A 49 8.76 -0.74 -25.46
N HIS A 50 8.19 0.30 -26.08
CA HIS A 50 8.47 0.67 -27.47
C HIS A 50 9.59 1.71 -27.52
N TRP A 51 10.76 1.25 -27.96
CA TRP A 51 11.99 2.03 -27.98
C TRP A 51 12.85 1.65 -29.19
N GLY A 52 13.37 2.65 -29.89
CA GLY A 52 14.12 2.49 -31.15
C GLY A 52 14.49 3.83 -31.75
N VAL A 53 14.89 3.85 -33.02
CA VAL A 53 15.36 5.07 -33.70
C VAL A 53 14.24 6.11 -33.84
N PHE A 54 12.97 5.69 -33.88
CA PHE A 54 11.81 6.59 -33.80
C PHE A 54 11.76 7.48 -32.55
N SER A 55 12.38 7.08 -31.43
CA SER A 55 12.51 7.94 -30.24
C SER A 55 13.45 9.13 -30.45
N VAL A 56 14.18 9.20 -31.59
CA VAL A 56 15.10 10.29 -31.95
C VAL A 56 14.40 11.53 -32.52
N PRO A 57 13.52 11.44 -33.54
CA PRO A 57 12.66 12.56 -33.95
C PRO A 57 11.62 12.90 -32.89
N ALA A 58 11.21 11.92 -32.07
CA ALA A 58 10.33 12.10 -30.92
C ALA A 58 9.04 12.87 -31.25
N TRP A 59 8.36 12.49 -32.33
CA TRP A 59 7.17 13.18 -32.82
C TRP A 59 6.26 12.21 -33.58
N GLY A 60 4.95 12.46 -33.59
CA GLY A 60 4.00 11.54 -34.21
C GLY A 60 3.90 10.24 -33.40
N SER A 61 4.44 9.14 -33.92
CA SER A 61 4.57 7.87 -33.21
C SER A 61 5.79 7.07 -33.72
N GLU A 62 5.96 5.84 -33.22
CA GLU A 62 6.85 4.80 -33.75
C GLU A 62 6.67 4.47 -35.26
N TRP A 63 5.58 4.95 -35.89
CA TRP A 63 5.35 4.90 -37.34
C TRP A 63 5.97 6.07 -38.12
N PHE A 64 6.83 6.88 -37.50
CA PHE A 64 7.45 8.07 -38.11
C PHE A 64 8.02 7.82 -39.51
N TRP A 65 8.81 6.75 -39.71
CA TRP A 65 9.44 6.49 -41.01
C TRP A 65 8.42 6.19 -42.09
N TRP A 66 7.39 5.38 -41.77
CA TRP A 66 6.31 5.06 -42.70
C TRP A 66 5.46 6.29 -43.05
N HIS A 67 5.01 7.05 -42.06
CA HIS A 67 4.22 8.26 -42.29
C HIS A 67 5.00 9.33 -43.09
N TRP A 68 6.32 9.41 -42.91
CA TRP A 68 7.19 10.34 -43.65
C TRP A 68 7.53 9.87 -45.08
N ARG A 69 7.87 8.57 -45.28
CA ARG A 69 8.52 8.07 -46.51
C ARG A 69 7.71 7.02 -47.27
N GLY A 70 6.70 6.40 -46.65
CA GLY A 70 5.73 5.52 -47.32
C GLY A 70 4.47 6.28 -47.73
N GLU A 71 3.88 7.03 -46.79
CA GLU A 71 2.64 7.79 -47.01
C GLU A 71 2.84 9.24 -47.48
N HIS A 72 4.06 9.77 -47.41
CA HIS A 72 4.38 11.17 -47.76
C HIS A 72 3.49 12.21 -47.05
N ARG A 73 3.19 12.00 -45.77
CA ARG A 73 2.28 12.90 -45.05
C ARG A 73 2.88 14.29 -44.86
N ALA A 74 2.13 15.32 -45.29
CA ALA A 74 2.56 16.72 -45.36
C ALA A 74 2.75 17.44 -44.00
N ASP A 75 2.45 16.76 -42.90
CA ASP A 75 2.81 17.14 -41.53
C ASP A 75 4.19 16.57 -41.15
N TYR A 76 4.46 15.28 -41.40
CA TYR A 76 5.79 14.65 -41.23
C TYR A 76 6.86 15.27 -42.14
N GLU A 77 6.60 15.44 -43.44
CA GLU A 77 7.57 16.07 -44.36
C GLU A 77 7.89 17.52 -43.95
N ARG A 78 6.91 18.23 -43.40
CA ARG A 78 7.07 19.60 -42.89
C ARG A 78 7.88 19.62 -41.62
N PHE A 79 7.59 18.72 -40.68
CA PHE A 79 8.35 18.54 -39.45
C PHE A 79 9.85 18.31 -39.75
N VAL A 80 10.16 17.38 -40.66
CA VAL A 80 11.56 17.10 -41.02
C VAL A 80 12.21 18.32 -41.67
N ARG A 81 11.57 18.90 -42.68
CA ARG A 81 12.07 20.09 -43.41
C ARG A 81 12.27 21.33 -42.53
N GLN A 82 11.61 21.42 -41.38
CA GLN A 82 11.73 22.53 -40.43
C GLN A 82 12.75 22.29 -39.32
N ARG A 83 13.14 21.05 -39.02
CA ARG A 83 13.98 20.70 -37.86
C ARG A 83 15.33 20.07 -38.20
N TYR A 84 15.51 19.53 -39.41
CA TYR A 84 16.73 18.82 -39.81
C TYR A 84 17.30 19.37 -41.12
N PRO A 85 18.59 19.13 -41.41
CA PRO A 85 19.23 19.59 -42.64
C PRO A 85 18.51 19.14 -43.93
N PRO A 86 18.61 19.93 -45.02
CA PRO A 86 18.18 19.46 -46.33
C PRO A 86 18.90 18.16 -46.71
N ARG A 87 18.14 17.18 -47.22
CA ARG A 87 18.57 15.81 -47.57
C ARG A 87 18.84 14.85 -46.39
N THR A 88 18.44 15.17 -45.16
CA THR A 88 18.36 14.16 -44.10
C THR A 88 17.48 12.98 -44.53
N ASP A 89 17.98 11.76 -44.30
CA ASP A 89 17.22 10.50 -44.43
C ASP A 89 17.06 9.84 -43.05
N TYR A 90 16.19 8.84 -42.93
CA TYR A 90 15.88 8.22 -41.64
C TYR A 90 17.09 7.52 -40.99
N ALA A 91 18.04 7.05 -41.82
CA ALA A 91 19.28 6.44 -41.35
C ALA A 91 20.15 7.41 -40.51
N ASP A 92 20.08 8.72 -40.78
CA ASP A 92 20.83 9.75 -40.05
C ASP A 92 20.42 9.85 -38.57
N PHE A 93 19.25 9.31 -38.19
CA PHE A 93 18.80 9.31 -36.80
C PHE A 93 19.45 8.22 -35.95
N ALA A 94 19.94 7.11 -36.53
CA ALA A 94 20.48 6.00 -35.73
C ALA A 94 21.73 6.37 -34.89
N PRO A 95 22.72 7.14 -35.39
CA PRO A 95 23.81 7.67 -34.56
C PRO A 95 23.37 8.62 -33.43
N HIS A 96 22.13 9.12 -33.48
CA HIS A 96 21.54 10.01 -32.47
C HIS A 96 20.62 9.29 -31.47
N PHE A 97 20.42 7.98 -31.62
CA PHE A 97 19.84 7.10 -30.61
C PHE A 97 20.94 6.72 -29.62
N THR A 98 21.10 7.46 -28.52
CA THR A 98 22.32 7.36 -27.68
C THR A 98 22.21 6.40 -26.50
N ALA A 99 21.01 6.19 -25.96
CA ALA A 99 20.76 5.42 -24.74
C ALA A 99 21.70 5.76 -23.55
N HIS A 100 22.22 7.00 -23.48
CA HIS A 100 23.21 7.43 -22.48
C HIS A 100 22.74 7.20 -21.04
N ASP A 101 21.51 7.58 -20.73
CA ASP A 101 20.90 7.48 -19.40
C ASP A 101 20.17 6.15 -19.18
N PHE A 102 20.26 5.20 -20.13
CA PHE A 102 19.65 3.88 -20.00
C PHE A 102 20.30 3.07 -18.85
N GLN A 103 19.55 2.97 -17.76
CA GLN A 103 19.91 2.23 -16.56
C GLN A 103 18.98 1.01 -16.42
N PRO A 104 19.33 -0.18 -16.94
CA PRO A 104 18.44 -1.34 -16.97
C PRO A 104 17.97 -1.77 -15.58
N ARG A 105 18.84 -1.65 -14.55
CA ARG A 105 18.49 -1.93 -13.14
C ARG A 105 17.58 -0.86 -12.51
N ARG A 106 17.51 0.37 -13.04
CA ARG A 106 16.50 1.37 -12.63
C ARG A 106 15.15 1.02 -13.23
N TRP A 107 15.11 0.72 -14.53
CA TRP A 107 13.89 0.29 -15.22
C TRP A 107 13.29 -0.97 -14.59
N ALA A 108 14.10 -2.01 -14.35
CA ALA A 108 13.63 -3.25 -13.72
C ALA A 108 13.02 -3.01 -12.32
N ARG A 109 13.61 -2.13 -11.50
CA ARG A 109 13.02 -1.71 -10.20
C ARG A 109 11.74 -0.88 -10.37
N LEU A 110 11.63 -0.04 -11.39
CA LEU A 110 10.40 0.69 -11.69
C LEU A 110 9.27 -0.29 -12.05
N PHE A 111 9.52 -1.21 -12.97
CA PHE A 111 8.54 -2.22 -13.40
C PHE A 111 8.15 -3.17 -12.26
N GLN A 112 9.12 -3.58 -11.41
CA GLN A 112 8.83 -4.36 -10.19
C GLN A 112 7.89 -3.59 -9.25
N ARG A 113 8.16 -2.30 -9.01
CA ARG A 113 7.30 -1.43 -8.19
C ARG A 113 5.96 -1.08 -8.82
N ALA A 114 5.82 -1.26 -10.14
CA ALA A 114 4.55 -1.16 -10.87
C ALA A 114 3.70 -2.44 -10.79
N GLY A 115 4.19 -3.50 -10.13
CA GLY A 115 3.52 -4.80 -10.06
C GLY A 115 3.76 -5.71 -11.27
N ALA A 116 4.54 -5.28 -12.26
CA ALA A 116 4.77 -6.04 -13.48
C ALA A 116 5.42 -7.40 -13.19
N ARG A 117 4.80 -8.47 -13.66
CA ARG A 117 5.31 -9.85 -13.55
C ARG A 117 6.10 -10.29 -14.78
N TYR A 118 5.91 -9.58 -15.90
CA TYR A 118 6.67 -9.70 -17.13
C TYR A 118 6.89 -8.34 -17.79
N VAL A 119 7.92 -8.23 -18.61
CA VAL A 119 8.23 -7.02 -19.40
C VAL A 119 8.54 -7.42 -20.83
N VAL A 120 7.97 -6.71 -21.81
CA VAL A 120 8.15 -6.94 -23.24
C VAL A 120 8.91 -5.76 -23.84
N LEU A 121 10.10 -5.98 -24.41
CA LEU A 121 10.90 -4.96 -25.08
C LEU A 121 10.84 -5.10 -26.60
N THR A 122 10.67 -4.01 -27.35
CA THR A 122 10.88 -4.00 -28.81
C THR A 122 12.34 -4.33 -29.15
N THR A 123 12.60 -5.56 -29.61
CA THR A 123 13.93 -5.93 -30.14
C THR A 123 14.17 -5.31 -31.51
N LYS A 124 13.14 -5.32 -32.36
CA LYS A 124 13.08 -4.76 -33.70
C LYS A 124 11.65 -4.28 -33.95
N HIS A 125 11.47 -3.02 -34.32
CA HIS A 125 10.19 -2.50 -34.83
C HIS A 125 10.18 -2.51 -36.37
N HIS A 126 9.09 -2.10 -37.01
CA HIS A 126 8.93 -2.11 -38.47
C HIS A 126 9.99 -1.28 -39.24
N GLU A 127 10.76 -0.43 -38.54
CA GLU A 127 11.96 0.27 -39.05
C GLU A 127 13.19 -0.63 -39.23
N GLY A 128 13.14 -1.89 -38.80
CA GLY A 128 14.24 -2.86 -38.95
C GLY A 128 15.47 -2.62 -38.07
N PHE A 129 15.55 -1.52 -37.34
CA PHE A 129 16.63 -1.26 -36.41
C PHE A 129 16.55 -2.24 -35.23
N THR A 130 17.68 -2.84 -34.89
CA THR A 130 17.75 -3.89 -33.85
C THR A 130 18.44 -3.38 -32.58
N ASN A 131 17.76 -3.49 -31.44
CA ASN A 131 18.28 -3.09 -30.11
C ASN A 131 19.32 -4.07 -29.53
N TRP A 132 19.94 -4.87 -30.40
CA TRP A 132 21.07 -5.73 -30.11
C TRP A 132 21.89 -5.96 -31.37
N GLY A 133 23.17 -6.33 -31.22
CA GLY A 133 24.01 -6.77 -32.34
C GLY A 133 23.50 -8.07 -32.95
N SER A 134 22.57 -7.95 -33.91
CA SER A 134 22.05 -9.04 -34.73
C SER A 134 23.07 -9.44 -35.81
N PRO A 135 23.29 -10.75 -36.06
CA PRO A 135 24.24 -11.23 -37.07
C PRO A 135 23.86 -10.85 -38.51
N VAL A 136 22.65 -10.32 -38.73
CA VAL A 136 22.11 -9.91 -40.05
C VAL A 136 21.60 -8.46 -40.07
N SER A 137 21.98 -7.64 -39.06
CA SER A 137 21.68 -6.20 -38.98
C SER A 137 22.92 -5.33 -39.03
N TRP A 138 23.93 -5.69 -39.81
CA TRP A 138 25.19 -4.95 -39.91
C TRP A 138 24.96 -3.44 -40.12
N ASN A 139 25.56 -2.61 -39.26
CA ASN A 139 25.40 -1.15 -39.20
C ASN A 139 23.97 -0.61 -38.94
N TRP A 140 22.96 -1.46 -38.74
CA TRP A 140 21.57 -1.08 -38.45
C TRP A 140 21.10 -1.66 -37.09
N ASN A 141 21.96 -1.51 -36.08
CA ASN A 141 21.73 -2.01 -34.74
C ASN A 141 22.44 -1.20 -33.65
N SER A 142 22.00 -1.37 -32.40
CA SER A 142 22.47 -0.58 -31.25
C SER A 142 23.89 -0.87 -30.77
N VAL A 143 24.57 -1.90 -31.31
CA VAL A 143 25.97 -2.22 -31.02
C VAL A 143 26.89 -1.57 -32.06
N ASP A 144 26.51 -1.61 -33.35
CA ASP A 144 27.29 -1.03 -34.44
C ASP A 144 27.15 0.50 -34.54
N THR A 145 26.02 1.07 -34.12
CA THR A 145 25.77 2.52 -34.17
C THR A 145 24.91 3.00 -32.99
N GLY A 146 24.97 4.31 -32.69
CA GLY A 146 24.21 4.95 -31.61
C GLY A 146 24.72 4.58 -30.21
N PRO A 147 24.09 3.65 -29.47
CA PRO A 147 24.47 3.35 -28.08
C PRO A 147 25.79 2.61 -27.90
N HIS A 148 26.20 1.84 -28.92
CA HIS A 148 27.25 0.81 -28.83
C HIS A 148 27.04 -0.19 -27.67
N ARG A 149 25.78 -0.60 -27.44
CA ARG A 149 25.31 -1.43 -26.33
C ARG A 149 24.30 -2.50 -26.76
N ASP A 150 24.32 -3.65 -26.08
CA ASP A 150 23.36 -4.74 -26.23
C ASP A 150 22.17 -4.50 -25.29
N LEU A 151 21.25 -3.62 -25.70
CA LEU A 151 20.15 -3.11 -24.86
C LEU A 151 19.18 -4.23 -24.44
N VAL A 152 18.96 -5.20 -25.33
CA VAL A 152 18.20 -6.42 -25.07
C VAL A 152 18.88 -7.27 -23.99
N GLY A 153 20.17 -7.56 -24.13
CA GLY A 153 20.93 -8.32 -23.13
C GLY A 153 20.97 -7.65 -21.76
N GLU A 154 21.24 -6.34 -21.74
CA GLU A 154 21.30 -5.53 -20.53
C GLU A 154 19.97 -5.49 -19.75
N LEU A 155 18.84 -5.27 -20.44
CA LEU A 155 17.53 -5.27 -19.78
C LEU A 155 17.15 -6.69 -19.32
N GLY A 156 17.38 -7.69 -20.18
CA GLY A 156 17.10 -9.10 -19.90
C GLY A 156 17.88 -9.68 -18.72
N GLN A 157 19.06 -9.13 -18.41
CA GLN A 157 19.77 -9.45 -17.16
C GLN A 157 19.09 -8.79 -15.96
N ALA A 158 18.85 -7.47 -16.01
CA ALA A 158 18.31 -6.71 -14.86
C ALA A 158 16.89 -7.16 -14.44
N LEU A 159 16.07 -7.61 -15.39
CA LEU A 159 14.73 -8.17 -15.11
C LEU A 159 14.81 -9.50 -14.37
N ARG A 160 15.75 -10.38 -14.75
CA ARG A 160 15.99 -11.66 -14.05
C ARG A 160 16.53 -11.46 -12.65
N GLU A 161 17.46 -10.51 -12.46
CA GLU A 161 17.92 -10.07 -11.14
C GLU A 161 16.77 -9.51 -10.27
N SER A 162 15.67 -9.06 -10.89
CA SER A 162 14.47 -8.54 -10.22
C SER A 162 13.32 -9.55 -10.13
N ASN A 163 13.53 -10.82 -10.53
CA ASN A 163 12.51 -11.88 -10.63
C ASN A 163 11.29 -11.51 -11.49
N ILE A 164 11.52 -10.85 -12.64
CA ILE A 164 10.53 -10.52 -13.66
C ILE A 164 10.78 -11.37 -14.91
N ARG A 165 9.71 -11.94 -15.48
CA ARG A 165 9.76 -12.72 -16.73
C ARG A 165 10.11 -11.83 -17.93
N TYR A 166 10.92 -12.33 -18.85
CA TYR A 166 11.44 -11.50 -19.94
C TYR A 166 10.83 -11.85 -21.30
N GLY A 167 10.03 -10.93 -21.85
CA GLY A 167 9.46 -11.02 -23.18
C GLY A 167 10.16 -10.12 -24.19
N LEU A 168 10.11 -10.53 -25.45
CA LEU A 168 10.73 -9.84 -26.59
C LEU A 168 9.69 -9.62 -27.68
N TYR A 169 9.48 -8.38 -28.09
CA TYR A 169 8.72 -8.05 -29.29
C TYR A 169 9.64 -8.06 -30.52
N HIS A 170 9.14 -8.55 -31.64
CA HIS A 170 9.88 -8.56 -32.91
C HIS A 170 8.95 -8.40 -34.12
N SER A 171 9.10 -7.29 -34.86
CA SER A 171 8.46 -7.10 -36.17
C SER A 171 9.01 -8.10 -37.18
N LEU A 172 8.11 -8.88 -37.80
CA LEU A 172 8.45 -9.81 -38.87
C LEU A 172 8.88 -9.04 -40.13
N LEU A 173 8.15 -7.99 -40.51
CA LEU A 173 8.45 -7.10 -41.65
C LEU A 173 9.47 -6.00 -41.34
N GLU A 174 9.99 -5.41 -42.42
CA GLU A 174 10.78 -4.17 -42.42
C GLU A 174 10.38 -3.31 -43.62
N TRP A 175 9.73 -2.15 -43.39
CA TRP A 175 9.01 -1.39 -44.43
C TRP A 175 9.82 -1.12 -45.70
N PHE A 176 11.10 -0.77 -45.55
CA PHE A 176 11.98 -0.32 -46.64
C PHE A 176 13.17 -1.25 -46.89
N ASN A 177 13.16 -2.47 -46.35
CA ASN A 177 14.23 -3.44 -46.63
C ASN A 177 14.13 -3.94 -48.09
N PRO A 178 15.19 -3.82 -48.92
CA PRO A 178 15.13 -4.23 -50.33
C PRO A 178 14.76 -5.69 -50.57
N LEU A 179 15.09 -6.60 -49.63
CA LEU A 179 14.67 -8.00 -49.72
C LEU A 179 13.17 -8.15 -49.46
N TYR A 180 12.62 -7.40 -48.49
CA TYR A 180 11.19 -7.44 -48.19
C TYR A 180 10.37 -6.85 -49.34
N ILE A 181 10.82 -5.73 -49.90
CA ILE A 181 10.23 -5.12 -51.09
C ILE A 181 10.23 -6.11 -52.26
N ALA A 182 11.37 -6.75 -52.57
CA ALA A 182 11.46 -7.71 -53.68
C ALA A 182 10.57 -8.96 -53.48
N ASP A 183 10.51 -9.50 -52.26
CA ASP A 183 9.61 -10.63 -51.96
C ASP A 183 8.13 -10.20 -52.04
N LYS A 184 7.78 -8.99 -51.58
CA LYS A 184 6.43 -8.40 -51.70
C LYS A 184 6.03 -8.15 -53.16
N GLU A 185 6.92 -7.59 -53.97
CA GLU A 185 6.74 -7.40 -55.42
C GLU A 185 6.55 -8.72 -56.17
N SER A 186 7.14 -9.82 -55.70
CA SER A 186 6.88 -11.17 -56.25
C SER A 186 5.45 -11.67 -55.97
N GLY A 187 4.73 -11.03 -55.04
CA GLY A 187 3.51 -11.54 -54.41
C GLY A 187 3.80 -12.61 -53.35
N PHE A 188 4.86 -12.42 -52.55
CA PHE A 188 5.33 -13.34 -51.50
C PHE A 188 5.65 -14.77 -51.98
N LYS A 189 6.04 -14.92 -53.26
CA LYS A 189 6.44 -16.18 -53.89
C LYS A 189 7.91 -16.53 -53.65
N THR A 190 8.74 -15.54 -53.33
CA THR A 190 10.10 -15.72 -52.82
C THR A 190 10.16 -15.39 -51.33
N GLN A 191 11.17 -15.92 -50.63
CA GLN A 191 11.37 -15.80 -49.18
C GLN A 191 12.80 -15.32 -48.85
N ASN A 192 13.40 -14.50 -49.71
CA ASN A 192 14.75 -14.01 -49.52
C ASN A 192 14.93 -13.26 -48.20
N PHE A 193 13.98 -12.40 -47.86
CA PHE A 193 13.94 -11.64 -46.62
C PHE A 193 13.78 -12.57 -45.42
N VAL A 194 12.78 -13.45 -45.43
CA VAL A 194 12.51 -14.37 -44.32
C VAL A 194 13.72 -15.27 -44.03
N LEU A 195 14.33 -15.85 -45.08
CA LEU A 195 15.48 -16.77 -44.94
C LEU A 195 16.79 -16.06 -44.57
N LYS A 196 16.98 -14.79 -44.94
CA LYS A 196 18.26 -14.05 -44.74
C LYS A 196 18.20 -13.01 -43.62
N LYS A 197 17.00 -12.67 -43.12
CA LYS A 197 16.75 -11.59 -42.16
C LYS A 197 15.88 -12.05 -41.00
N THR A 198 14.56 -12.18 -41.20
CA THR A 198 13.60 -12.40 -40.11
C THR A 198 13.85 -13.69 -39.32
N MET A 199 14.04 -14.83 -39.99
CA MET A 199 14.27 -16.09 -39.28
C MET A 199 15.62 -16.12 -38.56
N PRO A 200 16.78 -15.81 -39.19
CA PRO A 200 18.06 -15.71 -38.48
C PRO A 200 18.00 -14.87 -37.20
N GLU A 201 17.25 -13.76 -37.20
CA GLU A 201 17.05 -12.93 -36.01
C GLU A 201 16.20 -13.61 -34.93
N LEU A 202 15.08 -14.23 -35.30
CA LEU A 202 14.23 -14.96 -34.34
C LEU A 202 14.98 -16.14 -33.68
N TYR A 203 15.79 -16.89 -34.44
CA TYR A 203 16.63 -17.96 -33.89
C TYR A 203 17.73 -17.41 -32.97
N ASP A 204 18.44 -16.34 -33.37
CA ASP A 204 19.45 -15.69 -32.52
C ASP A 204 18.86 -15.16 -31.21
N LEU A 205 17.73 -14.43 -31.28
CA LEU A 205 17.05 -13.90 -30.09
C LEU A 205 16.71 -14.99 -29.07
N VAL A 206 16.18 -16.12 -29.53
CA VAL A 206 15.79 -17.23 -28.66
C VAL A 206 17.01 -17.94 -28.06
N LEU A 207 18.03 -18.21 -28.86
CA LEU A 207 19.25 -18.91 -28.40
C LEU A 207 20.09 -18.05 -27.46
N LYS A 208 20.26 -16.76 -27.78
CA LYS A 208 21.08 -15.80 -27.05
C LYS A 208 20.39 -15.32 -25.77
N TYR A 209 19.15 -14.83 -25.86
CA TYR A 209 18.47 -14.17 -24.74
C TYR A 209 17.49 -15.03 -23.98
N LYS A 210 17.04 -16.18 -24.51
CA LYS A 210 16.15 -17.14 -23.83
C LYS A 210 14.90 -16.47 -23.22
N PRO A 211 14.02 -15.89 -24.04
CA PRO A 211 12.83 -15.19 -23.57
C PRO A 211 11.76 -16.15 -23.05
N ASP A 212 10.99 -15.68 -22.07
CA ASP A 212 9.75 -16.31 -21.62
C ASP A 212 8.57 -16.03 -22.56
N LEU A 213 8.67 -15.00 -23.41
CA LEU A 213 7.59 -14.57 -24.31
C LEU A 213 8.16 -14.02 -25.62
N ILE A 214 7.58 -14.39 -26.77
CA ILE A 214 7.86 -13.77 -28.07
C ILE A 214 6.56 -13.11 -28.57
N TRP A 215 6.61 -11.80 -28.79
CA TRP A 215 5.50 -10.98 -29.28
C TRP A 215 5.80 -10.62 -30.73
N SER A 216 5.31 -11.39 -31.69
CA SER A 216 5.49 -11.08 -33.11
C SER A 216 4.50 -10.01 -33.57
N ASP A 217 4.83 -9.33 -34.66
CA ASP A 217 4.00 -8.27 -35.25
C ASP A 217 4.43 -8.01 -36.69
N GLY A 218 3.74 -7.16 -37.45
CA GLY A 218 4.16 -6.88 -38.83
C GLY A 218 3.97 -8.06 -39.78
N ASP A 219 2.99 -8.91 -39.49
CA ASP A 219 2.66 -10.16 -40.18
C ASP A 219 1.57 -10.00 -41.26
N TRP A 220 0.73 -8.97 -41.10
CA TRP A 220 -0.55 -8.75 -41.78
C TRP A 220 -0.54 -8.76 -43.32
N GLU A 221 0.61 -8.59 -43.97
CA GLU A 221 0.69 -8.58 -45.45
C GLU A 221 0.79 -9.99 -46.07
N ALA A 222 1.25 -11.00 -45.32
CA ALA A 222 1.68 -12.28 -45.90
C ALA A 222 1.32 -13.51 -45.03
N PRO A 223 1.16 -14.70 -45.64
CA PRO A 223 0.74 -15.90 -44.91
C PRO A 223 1.86 -16.53 -44.08
N ASP A 224 1.47 -17.41 -43.17
CA ASP A 224 2.33 -18.24 -42.32
C ASP A 224 3.41 -19.01 -43.10
N SER A 225 3.04 -19.49 -44.28
CA SER A 225 3.87 -20.20 -45.23
C SER A 225 4.94 -19.33 -45.88
N TYR A 226 4.72 -18.01 -46.04
CA TYR A 226 5.78 -17.06 -46.43
C TYR A 226 6.70 -16.78 -45.24
N TRP A 227 6.12 -16.46 -44.08
CA TRP A 227 6.87 -16.15 -42.86
C TRP A 227 7.64 -17.36 -42.28
N ASN A 228 7.30 -18.58 -42.71
CA ASN A 228 7.77 -19.84 -42.16
C ASN A 228 7.42 -20.02 -40.65
N SER A 229 6.32 -19.40 -40.22
CA SER A 229 5.95 -19.26 -38.80
C SER A 229 5.71 -20.60 -38.12
N THR A 230 4.97 -21.52 -38.73
CA THR A 230 4.65 -22.81 -38.11
C THR A 230 5.90 -23.68 -37.89
N SER A 231 6.86 -23.65 -38.83
CA SER A 231 8.16 -24.32 -38.67
C SER A 231 8.97 -23.75 -37.50
N PHE A 232 8.98 -22.42 -37.36
CA PHE A 232 9.66 -21.76 -36.24
C PHE A 232 8.99 -22.09 -34.91
N LEU A 233 7.66 -22.03 -34.82
CA LEU A 233 6.92 -22.38 -33.61
C LEU A 233 7.06 -23.86 -33.23
N ALA A 234 7.09 -24.76 -34.22
CA ALA A 234 7.37 -26.19 -33.98
C ALA A 234 8.78 -26.40 -33.42
N TRP A 235 9.82 -25.72 -33.94
CA TRP A 235 11.14 -25.74 -33.32
C TRP A 235 11.13 -25.13 -31.92
N LEU A 236 10.46 -23.99 -31.75
CA LEU A 236 10.36 -23.24 -30.50
C LEU A 236 9.79 -24.10 -29.36
N TYR A 237 8.79 -24.93 -29.66
CA TYR A 237 8.11 -25.79 -28.69
C TYR A 237 8.74 -27.19 -28.52
N ASN A 238 9.56 -27.66 -29.46
CA ASN A 238 10.20 -28.98 -29.39
C ASN A 238 11.65 -28.94 -28.87
N ASP A 239 12.46 -28.02 -29.38
CA ASP A 239 13.92 -28.11 -29.37
C ASP A 239 14.63 -26.88 -28.80
N SER A 240 13.93 -25.74 -28.71
CA SER A 240 14.51 -24.49 -28.18
C SER A 240 14.84 -24.57 -26.68
N PRO A 241 15.78 -23.72 -26.18
CA PRO A 241 16.12 -23.66 -24.75
C PRO A 241 15.04 -23.05 -23.85
N VAL A 242 13.87 -22.67 -24.40
CA VAL A 242 12.76 -22.01 -23.67
C VAL A 242 11.42 -22.72 -23.84
N LYS A 243 11.40 -23.87 -24.53
CA LYS A 243 10.19 -24.61 -24.90
C LYS A 243 9.21 -24.90 -23.76
N ASP A 244 9.69 -25.05 -22.54
CA ASP A 244 8.89 -25.36 -21.34
C ASP A 244 8.25 -24.10 -20.70
N THR A 245 8.74 -22.90 -21.03
CA THR A 245 8.24 -21.63 -20.47
C THR A 245 7.65 -20.68 -21.49
N VAL A 246 8.06 -20.75 -22.76
CA VAL A 246 7.78 -19.73 -23.77
C VAL A 246 6.29 -19.62 -24.14
N VAL A 247 5.79 -18.40 -24.26
CA VAL A 247 4.47 -18.09 -24.84
C VAL A 247 4.62 -17.21 -26.08
N VAL A 248 3.64 -17.25 -26.98
CA VAL A 248 3.57 -16.40 -28.17
C VAL A 248 2.17 -15.87 -28.36
N ASN A 249 2.05 -14.70 -28.97
CA ASN A 249 0.78 -14.08 -29.36
C ASN A 249 0.24 -14.66 -30.69
N ASP A 250 -0.77 -14.00 -31.27
CA ASP A 250 -1.53 -14.41 -32.46
C ASP A 250 -1.12 -13.71 -33.77
N ARG A 251 -0.04 -12.94 -33.79
CA ARG A 251 0.41 -12.17 -34.97
C ARG A 251 1.53 -12.85 -35.74
N TRP A 252 1.25 -14.03 -36.30
CA TRP A 252 2.22 -14.84 -37.05
C TRP A 252 1.91 -14.98 -38.54
N CYS A 253 0.80 -14.41 -39.01
CA CYS A 253 0.39 -14.43 -40.41
C CYS A 253 -0.81 -13.51 -40.68
N ASN A 254 -1.01 -13.14 -41.95
CA ASN A 254 -2.31 -12.62 -42.36
C ASN A 254 -3.44 -13.61 -41.99
N ASN A 255 -4.45 -13.11 -41.26
CA ASN A 255 -5.53 -13.90 -40.64
C ASN A 255 -5.10 -14.87 -39.50
N CYS A 256 -3.94 -14.70 -38.86
CA CYS A 256 -3.63 -15.43 -37.60
C CYS A 256 -4.34 -14.83 -36.36
N SER A 257 -4.57 -13.50 -36.34
CA SER A 257 -5.19 -12.81 -35.20
C SER A 257 -6.56 -13.38 -34.82
N CYS A 258 -6.82 -13.56 -33.53
CA CYS A 258 -7.97 -14.31 -32.97
C CYS A 258 -8.12 -15.79 -33.37
N HIS A 259 -7.22 -16.34 -34.20
CA HIS A 259 -7.37 -17.68 -34.78
C HIS A 259 -6.29 -18.67 -34.32
N HIS A 260 -5.07 -18.21 -34.12
CA HIS A 260 -3.87 -19.04 -33.91
C HIS A 260 -2.96 -18.46 -32.83
N GLY A 261 -2.03 -19.27 -32.30
CA GLY A 261 -1.02 -18.83 -31.33
C GLY A 261 -1.39 -19.06 -29.86
N GLY A 262 -0.41 -18.93 -28.97
CA GLY A 262 -0.52 -19.34 -27.57
C GLY A 262 -1.43 -18.46 -26.70
N TYR A 263 -1.68 -17.23 -27.11
CA TYR A 263 -2.73 -16.34 -26.59
C TYR A 263 -3.07 -15.29 -27.65
N TYR A 264 -4.25 -14.70 -27.57
CA TYR A 264 -4.74 -13.76 -28.58
C TYR A 264 -4.57 -12.30 -28.13
N ASN A 265 -4.06 -11.42 -29.01
CA ASN A 265 -4.22 -9.97 -28.89
C ASN A 265 -5.36 -9.47 -29.78
N CYS A 266 -5.73 -10.17 -30.86
CA CYS A 266 -6.79 -9.86 -31.83
C CYS A 266 -6.60 -8.56 -32.62
N ALA A 267 -6.46 -7.42 -31.95
CA ALA A 267 -6.25 -6.09 -32.51
C ALA A 267 -5.56 -5.17 -31.47
N ASP A 268 -5.08 -4.01 -31.89
CA ASP A 268 -4.57 -2.99 -30.97
C ASP A 268 -5.67 -2.58 -29.96
N LYS A 269 -5.33 -2.60 -28.66
CA LYS A 269 -6.22 -2.22 -27.55
C LYS A 269 -7.55 -3.01 -27.52
N TYR A 270 -7.53 -4.25 -28.02
CA TYR A 270 -8.68 -5.17 -28.06
C TYR A 270 -9.35 -5.34 -26.69
N LYS A 271 -10.68 -5.36 -26.71
CA LYS A 271 -11.56 -5.58 -25.54
C LYS A 271 -12.70 -6.50 -25.97
N PRO A 272 -12.81 -7.73 -25.42
CA PRO A 272 -13.86 -8.66 -25.81
C PRO A 272 -15.22 -8.24 -25.23
N GLY A 273 -16.30 -8.42 -25.99
CA GLY A 273 -17.67 -8.13 -25.53
C GLY A 273 -18.31 -9.22 -24.66
N SER A 274 -17.66 -10.37 -24.53
CA SER A 274 -18.08 -11.52 -23.70
C SER A 274 -16.85 -12.32 -23.30
N LEU A 275 -16.96 -13.24 -22.33
CA LEU A 275 -15.82 -14.01 -21.82
C LEU A 275 -15.19 -14.91 -22.91
N PRO A 276 -13.93 -14.69 -23.33
CA PRO A 276 -13.30 -15.51 -24.37
C PRO A 276 -13.00 -16.93 -23.89
N ALA A 277 -13.13 -17.91 -24.79
CA ALA A 277 -12.79 -19.31 -24.53
C ALA A 277 -11.26 -19.57 -24.54
N HIS A 278 -10.49 -18.69 -25.18
CA HIS A 278 -9.03 -18.77 -25.26
C HIS A 278 -8.34 -17.70 -24.39
N LYS A 279 -7.07 -17.91 -24.01
CA LYS A 279 -6.32 -16.87 -23.30
C LYS A 279 -6.06 -15.70 -24.24
N TRP A 280 -6.16 -14.49 -23.69
CA TRP A 280 -5.92 -13.26 -24.43
C TRP A 280 -5.13 -12.23 -23.60
N GLU A 281 -4.65 -11.18 -24.25
CA GLU A 281 -3.91 -10.07 -23.65
C GLU A 281 -4.33 -8.73 -24.27
N MET A 282 -4.69 -7.76 -23.42
CA MET A 282 -4.89 -6.38 -23.82
C MET A 282 -3.54 -5.64 -23.78
N CYS A 283 -3.06 -5.19 -24.93
CA CYS A 283 -1.98 -4.20 -25.00
C CYS A 283 -2.59 -2.79 -24.96
N SER A 284 -2.08 -1.92 -24.09
CA SER A 284 -2.50 -0.52 -23.98
C SER A 284 -1.29 0.41 -23.82
N SER A 285 -1.48 1.73 -23.86
CA SER A 285 -0.38 2.70 -23.88
C SER A 285 -0.68 3.93 -23.01
N ILE A 286 0.27 4.33 -22.15
CA ILE A 286 0.08 5.49 -21.25
C ILE A 286 -0.10 6.79 -22.05
N ASP A 287 0.58 6.92 -23.19
CA ASP A 287 0.22 7.88 -24.22
C ASP A 287 -0.91 7.30 -25.08
N LYS A 288 -2.08 7.96 -25.11
CA LYS A 288 -3.24 7.44 -25.85
C LYS A 288 -2.99 7.37 -27.36
N LEU A 289 -2.07 8.21 -27.88
CA LEU A 289 -1.85 8.46 -29.31
C LEU A 289 -0.62 7.77 -29.91
N SER A 290 0.25 7.17 -29.10
CA SER A 290 1.54 6.62 -29.54
C SER A 290 2.00 5.46 -28.64
N TRP A 291 2.73 4.50 -29.21
CA TRP A 291 3.49 3.50 -28.44
C TRP A 291 4.91 4.01 -28.15
N GLY A 292 5.60 4.57 -29.15
CA GLY A 292 6.89 5.23 -29.03
C GLY A 292 6.83 6.58 -28.31
N TYR A 293 7.99 7.14 -27.97
CA TYR A 293 8.08 8.45 -27.32
C TYR A 293 7.81 9.61 -28.28
N ARG A 294 6.93 10.55 -27.90
CA ARG A 294 6.79 11.87 -28.54
C ARG A 294 6.99 13.01 -27.55
N SER A 295 7.78 14.02 -27.96
CA SER A 295 8.14 15.17 -27.13
C SER A 295 7.04 16.22 -27.01
N ASN A 296 5.95 16.08 -27.77
CA ASN A 296 4.82 17.01 -27.85
C ASN A 296 3.54 16.44 -27.21
N MET A 297 3.66 15.51 -26.27
CA MET A 297 2.53 14.98 -25.51
C MET A 297 1.97 16.00 -24.51
N HIS A 298 0.65 16.11 -24.47
CA HIS A 298 -0.11 16.90 -23.50
C HIS A 298 -0.80 15.97 -22.48
N ILE A 299 -1.09 16.48 -21.28
CA ILE A 299 -1.50 15.67 -20.12
C ILE A 299 -2.87 14.98 -20.30
N ASP A 300 -3.75 15.58 -21.09
CA ASP A 300 -5.06 15.09 -21.51
C ASP A 300 -4.97 13.97 -22.58
N GLU A 301 -3.90 13.96 -23.37
CA GLU A 301 -3.56 12.87 -24.29
C GLU A 301 -2.94 11.66 -23.57
N LEU A 302 -2.62 11.78 -22.28
CA LEU A 302 -2.12 10.66 -21.46
C LEU A 302 -3.26 10.01 -20.67
N MET A 303 -3.14 8.72 -20.36
CA MET A 303 -4.01 8.04 -19.41
C MET A 303 -3.81 8.58 -17.98
N ASP A 304 -4.88 8.63 -17.20
CA ASP A 304 -4.83 8.86 -15.75
C ASP A 304 -4.80 7.54 -14.97
N GLU A 305 -4.58 7.64 -13.66
CA GLU A 305 -4.51 6.48 -12.73
C GLU A 305 -5.82 5.66 -12.77
N ALA A 306 -6.98 6.33 -12.80
CA ALA A 306 -8.28 5.69 -12.84
C ALA A 306 -8.50 4.87 -14.12
N SER A 307 -8.18 5.45 -15.30
CA SER A 307 -8.27 4.78 -16.59
C SER A 307 -7.40 3.53 -16.66
N ILE A 308 -6.18 3.60 -16.11
CA ILE A 308 -5.23 2.46 -16.10
C ILE A 308 -5.75 1.33 -15.21
N ILE A 309 -6.28 1.65 -14.03
CA ILE A 309 -6.87 0.67 -13.11
C ILE A 309 -8.16 0.08 -13.71
N GLU A 310 -9.00 0.89 -14.35
CA GLU A 310 -10.20 0.45 -15.05
C GLU A 310 -9.89 -0.55 -16.18
N GLU A 311 -8.91 -0.26 -17.05
CA GLU A 311 -8.51 -1.19 -18.11
C GLU A 311 -7.93 -2.49 -17.55
N LEU A 312 -7.11 -2.44 -16.50
CA LEU A 312 -6.61 -3.64 -15.81
C LEU A 312 -7.78 -4.49 -15.27
N VAL A 313 -8.67 -3.89 -14.48
CA VAL A 313 -9.76 -4.60 -13.78
C VAL A 313 -10.71 -5.25 -14.78
N LYS A 314 -11.10 -4.54 -15.85
CA LYS A 314 -11.92 -5.10 -16.93
C LYS A 314 -11.22 -6.26 -17.63
N THR A 315 -9.95 -6.08 -18.00
CA THR A 315 -9.15 -7.10 -18.69
C THR A 315 -9.06 -8.39 -17.87
N VAL A 316 -8.74 -8.29 -16.58
CA VAL A 316 -8.56 -9.47 -15.71
C VAL A 316 -9.89 -10.14 -15.36
N SER A 317 -10.98 -9.39 -15.23
CA SER A 317 -12.34 -9.95 -15.04
C SER A 317 -12.81 -10.78 -16.25
N PHE A 318 -12.46 -10.33 -17.47
CA PHE A 318 -12.59 -11.09 -18.71
C PHE A 318 -11.45 -12.10 -18.96
N GLY A 319 -10.57 -12.33 -17.96
CA GLY A 319 -9.55 -13.40 -17.98
C GLY A 319 -8.27 -13.09 -18.75
N GLY A 320 -8.13 -11.88 -19.29
CA GLY A 320 -6.94 -11.45 -20.03
C GLY A 320 -5.71 -11.26 -19.15
N ASN A 321 -4.62 -10.85 -19.79
CA ASN A 321 -3.54 -10.09 -19.14
C ASN A 321 -3.55 -8.65 -19.67
N TYR A 322 -3.07 -7.71 -18.87
CA TYR A 322 -2.93 -6.30 -19.24
C TYR A 322 -1.45 -5.94 -19.39
N LEU A 323 -1.07 -5.54 -20.61
CA LEU A 323 0.30 -5.20 -21.00
C LEU A 323 0.39 -3.69 -21.31
N LEU A 324 0.84 -2.91 -20.33
CA LEU A 324 0.84 -1.45 -20.39
C LEU A 324 2.15 -0.89 -20.96
N ASN A 325 2.08 -0.14 -22.04
CA ASN A 325 3.24 0.39 -22.75
C ASN A 325 3.75 1.75 -22.24
N VAL A 326 5.07 1.87 -22.19
CA VAL A 326 5.80 3.15 -22.10
C VAL A 326 6.73 3.35 -23.31
N GLY A 327 6.79 4.60 -23.79
CA GLY A 327 7.78 5.04 -24.78
C GLY A 327 8.94 5.81 -24.13
N PRO A 328 10.18 5.28 -24.10
CA PRO A 328 11.34 5.98 -23.56
C PRO A 328 11.97 6.95 -24.57
N THR A 329 12.64 7.99 -24.08
CA THR A 329 13.40 8.94 -24.92
C THR A 329 14.61 8.28 -25.57
N LYS A 330 15.19 8.87 -26.62
CA LYS A 330 16.42 8.37 -27.27
C LYS A 330 17.62 8.24 -26.32
N GLU A 331 17.64 8.97 -25.22
CA GLU A 331 18.66 8.89 -24.16
C GLU A 331 18.44 7.69 -23.22
N GLY A 332 17.28 7.01 -23.27
CA GLY A 332 16.95 5.90 -22.36
C GLY A 332 16.27 6.32 -21.06
N VAL A 333 15.72 7.53 -21.01
CA VAL A 333 14.88 8.01 -19.91
C VAL A 333 13.44 7.56 -20.16
N ILE A 334 12.81 6.93 -19.17
CA ILE A 334 11.33 6.80 -19.14
C ILE A 334 10.81 8.17 -18.64
N PRO A 335 9.94 8.87 -19.39
CA PRO A 335 9.41 10.16 -18.97
C PRO A 335 8.84 10.13 -17.54
N PRO A 336 9.13 11.12 -16.67
CA PRO A 336 8.70 11.08 -15.26
C PRO A 336 7.19 10.91 -15.05
N ILE A 337 6.37 11.37 -16.00
CA ILE A 337 4.91 11.15 -15.97
C ILE A 337 4.55 9.68 -16.22
N PHE A 338 5.30 8.95 -17.04
CA PHE A 338 5.15 7.50 -17.21
C PHE A 338 5.70 6.73 -16.00
N GLU A 339 6.81 7.19 -15.39
CA GLU A 339 7.26 6.63 -14.10
C GLU A 339 6.19 6.80 -13.02
N GLU A 340 5.52 7.96 -12.94
CA GLU A 340 4.43 8.20 -11.98
C GLU A 340 3.26 7.23 -12.21
N ARG A 341 2.73 7.13 -13.44
CA ARG A 341 1.60 6.26 -13.76
C ARG A 341 1.87 4.78 -13.53
N LEU A 342 3.10 4.32 -13.79
CA LEU A 342 3.53 2.97 -13.44
C LEU A 342 3.57 2.76 -11.92
N LEU A 343 4.10 3.73 -11.17
CA LEU A 343 4.09 3.68 -9.70
C LEU A 343 2.67 3.81 -9.11
N ALA A 344 1.74 4.47 -9.81
CA ALA A 344 0.34 4.59 -9.44
C ALA A 344 -0.39 3.25 -9.49
N LEU A 345 -0.31 2.58 -10.64
CA LEU A 345 -0.74 1.20 -10.81
C LEU A 345 -0.11 0.27 -9.75
N GLY A 346 1.18 0.47 -9.46
CA GLY A 346 1.91 -0.20 -8.39
C GLY A 346 1.31 -0.02 -6.99
N ARG A 347 1.01 1.23 -6.59
CA ARG A 347 0.35 1.55 -5.29
C ARG A 347 -0.98 0.82 -5.15
N TRP A 348 -1.79 0.81 -6.21
CA TRP A 348 -3.08 0.13 -6.21
C TRP A 348 -2.94 -1.39 -6.16
N LEU A 349 -1.97 -1.96 -6.86
CA LEU A 349 -1.67 -3.41 -6.88
C LEU A 349 -1.01 -3.93 -5.59
N ASP A 350 -0.30 -3.11 -4.83
CA ASP A 350 0.23 -3.47 -3.50
C ASP A 350 -0.92 -3.75 -2.50
N THR A 351 -2.04 -3.03 -2.65
CA THR A 351 -3.25 -3.19 -1.84
C THR A 351 -4.21 -4.25 -2.41
N ASN A 352 -4.53 -4.16 -3.70
CA ASN A 352 -5.63 -4.92 -4.33
C ASN A 352 -5.15 -6.14 -5.14
N GLY A 353 -3.83 -6.39 -5.15
CA GLY A 353 -3.21 -7.41 -6.01
C GLY A 353 -3.70 -8.85 -5.76
N GLU A 354 -4.26 -9.16 -4.58
CA GLU A 354 -4.86 -10.47 -4.31
C GLU A 354 -6.06 -10.77 -5.23
N ALA A 355 -6.87 -9.76 -5.51
CA ALA A 355 -8.02 -9.84 -6.44
C ALA A 355 -7.56 -9.92 -7.91
N ILE A 356 -6.29 -9.66 -8.21
CA ILE A 356 -5.73 -9.67 -9.56
C ILE A 356 -4.88 -10.91 -9.80
N TYR A 357 -3.73 -11.05 -9.12
CA TYR A 357 -2.74 -12.08 -9.44
C TYR A 357 -3.26 -13.50 -9.21
N GLU A 358 -3.03 -14.37 -10.19
CA GLU A 358 -3.51 -15.76 -10.23
C GLU A 358 -5.05 -15.94 -10.22
N SER A 359 -5.82 -14.84 -10.27
CA SER A 359 -7.29 -14.92 -10.30
C SER A 359 -7.84 -15.52 -11.60
N LYS A 360 -9.10 -15.91 -11.55
CA LYS A 360 -9.89 -16.42 -12.68
C LYS A 360 -11.13 -15.55 -12.91
N PRO A 361 -11.62 -15.45 -14.16
CA PRO A 361 -12.98 -14.99 -14.44
C PRO A 361 -13.97 -15.68 -13.51
N TRP A 362 -14.86 -14.91 -12.91
CA TRP A 362 -15.99 -15.50 -12.19
C TRP A 362 -17.13 -15.83 -13.18
N ARG A 363 -18.22 -16.43 -12.68
CA ARG A 363 -19.42 -16.77 -13.49
C ARG A 363 -20.14 -15.56 -14.12
N VAL A 364 -19.84 -14.37 -13.60
CA VAL A 364 -20.28 -13.06 -14.06
C VAL A 364 -19.05 -12.17 -14.06
N GLN A 365 -18.88 -11.32 -15.09
CA GLN A 365 -17.72 -10.43 -15.23
C GLN A 365 -17.94 -9.06 -14.58
N VAL A 366 -19.19 -8.59 -14.59
CA VAL A 366 -19.61 -7.26 -14.12
C VAL A 366 -21.08 -7.33 -13.70
N GLU A 367 -21.50 -6.56 -12.69
CA GLU A 367 -22.92 -6.37 -12.37
C GLU A 367 -23.67 -5.63 -13.49
N ASP A 368 -25.01 -5.76 -13.53
CA ASP A 368 -25.89 -5.02 -14.46
C ASP A 368 -25.75 -3.49 -14.34
N THR A 369 -25.20 -2.98 -13.24
CA THR A 369 -24.87 -1.56 -13.05
C THR A 369 -23.66 -1.08 -13.86
N GLY A 370 -22.83 -1.98 -14.36
CA GLY A 370 -21.54 -1.69 -15.01
C GLY A 370 -20.42 -1.21 -14.08
N THR A 371 -20.71 -0.97 -12.79
CA THR A 371 -19.79 -0.32 -11.83
C THR A 371 -18.94 -1.28 -10.99
N VAL A 372 -19.39 -2.54 -10.85
CA VAL A 372 -18.72 -3.57 -10.03
C VAL A 372 -18.27 -4.73 -10.92
N TRP A 373 -17.00 -5.04 -10.86
CA TRP A 373 -16.31 -6.04 -11.69
C TRP A 373 -15.86 -7.24 -10.85
N TYR A 374 -15.75 -8.41 -11.45
CA TYR A 374 -15.61 -9.67 -10.72
C TYR A 374 -14.43 -10.54 -11.17
N THR A 375 -13.62 -10.92 -10.19
CA THR A 375 -12.62 -11.98 -10.27
C THR A 375 -12.85 -13.01 -9.17
N SER A 376 -12.20 -14.18 -9.27
CA SER A 376 -12.31 -15.24 -8.27
C SER A 376 -10.97 -15.97 -8.05
N LYS A 377 -10.77 -16.51 -6.84
CA LYS A 377 -9.60 -17.30 -6.46
C LYS A 377 -10.00 -18.40 -5.48
N GLY A 378 -10.09 -19.64 -5.98
CA GLY A 378 -10.65 -20.75 -5.21
C GLY A 378 -12.11 -20.48 -4.81
N PRO A 379 -12.47 -20.54 -3.51
CA PRO A 379 -13.82 -20.20 -3.04
C PRO A 379 -14.09 -18.69 -2.93
N VAL A 380 -13.07 -17.83 -3.05
CA VAL A 380 -13.20 -16.38 -2.87
C VAL A 380 -13.63 -15.71 -4.18
N VAL A 381 -14.55 -14.75 -4.08
CA VAL A 381 -15.00 -13.87 -5.16
C VAL A 381 -14.71 -12.43 -4.74
N TYR A 382 -14.02 -11.67 -5.59
CA TYR A 382 -13.68 -10.28 -5.31
C TYR A 382 -14.60 -9.35 -6.11
N ALA A 383 -15.34 -8.50 -5.39
CA ALA A 383 -16.16 -7.44 -5.97
C ALA A 383 -15.31 -6.16 -6.07
N ILE A 384 -14.87 -5.81 -7.28
CA ILE A 384 -13.99 -4.68 -7.55
C ILE A 384 -14.83 -3.53 -8.13
N PHE A 385 -15.18 -2.55 -7.29
CA PHE A 385 -15.94 -1.38 -7.71
C PHE A 385 -14.99 -0.19 -7.99
N LEU A 386 -15.15 0.44 -9.16
CA LEU A 386 -14.25 1.49 -9.65
C LEU A 386 -14.64 2.90 -9.17
N VAL A 387 -15.85 3.06 -8.63
CA VAL A 387 -16.38 4.32 -8.09
C VAL A 387 -16.97 4.04 -6.71
N TRP A 388 -16.58 4.82 -5.71
CA TRP A 388 -17.10 4.66 -4.34
C TRP A 388 -18.58 5.10 -4.24
N PRO A 389 -19.48 4.31 -3.64
CA PRO A 389 -20.89 4.66 -3.51
C PRO A 389 -21.09 5.87 -2.58
N GLN A 390 -21.85 6.88 -3.03
CA GLN A 390 -21.98 8.17 -2.34
C GLN A 390 -22.66 8.10 -0.96
N ASP A 391 -23.56 7.13 -0.79
CA ASP A 391 -24.26 6.81 0.46
C ASP A 391 -23.53 5.74 1.31
N ASN A 392 -22.39 5.22 0.81
CA ASN A 392 -21.66 4.07 1.32
C ASN A 392 -22.42 2.72 1.24
N VAL A 393 -23.47 2.62 0.40
CA VAL A 393 -24.22 1.39 0.17
C VAL A 393 -23.84 0.79 -1.18
N LEU A 394 -23.30 -0.44 -1.17
CA LEU A 394 -23.03 -1.20 -2.38
C LEU A 394 -24.04 -2.35 -2.49
N GLN A 395 -24.91 -2.29 -3.50
CA GLN A 395 -25.83 -3.39 -3.82
C GLN A 395 -25.17 -4.32 -4.84
N LEU A 396 -25.18 -5.63 -4.53
CA LEU A 396 -24.61 -6.68 -5.38
C LEU A 396 -25.72 -7.70 -5.69
N SER A 397 -26.09 -7.80 -6.96
CA SER A 397 -27.16 -8.66 -7.50
C SER A 397 -26.66 -10.06 -7.89
N SER A 398 -25.42 -10.17 -8.34
CA SER A 398 -24.84 -11.42 -8.86
C SER A 398 -24.40 -12.42 -7.79
N PRO A 399 -23.91 -12.03 -6.59
CA PRO A 399 -23.59 -12.95 -5.51
C PRO A 399 -24.86 -13.44 -4.79
N THR A 400 -25.01 -14.76 -4.67
CA THR A 400 -26.10 -15.38 -3.90
C THR A 400 -25.55 -15.77 -2.53
N PRO A 401 -25.85 -15.04 -1.44
CA PRO A 401 -25.29 -15.34 -0.13
C PRO A 401 -25.90 -16.60 0.49
N SER A 402 -25.13 -17.24 1.35
CA SER A 402 -25.53 -18.35 2.21
C SER A 402 -25.28 -18.00 3.68
N PRO A 403 -25.82 -18.74 4.67
CA PRO A 403 -25.49 -18.54 6.08
C PRO A 403 -23.99 -18.71 6.44
N ALA A 404 -23.18 -19.28 5.53
CA ALA A 404 -21.73 -19.41 5.68
C ALA A 404 -20.93 -18.33 4.91
N THR A 405 -21.60 -17.46 4.14
CA THR A 405 -20.95 -16.40 3.36
C THR A 405 -20.46 -15.29 4.28
N GLN A 406 -19.15 -15.02 4.25
CA GLN A 406 -18.53 -13.87 4.91
C GLN A 406 -18.20 -12.80 3.87
N ILE A 407 -18.28 -11.53 4.26
CA ILE A 407 -17.95 -10.37 3.42
C ILE A 407 -16.92 -9.54 4.17
N SER A 408 -15.82 -9.21 3.51
CA SER A 408 -14.72 -8.40 4.03
C SER A 408 -14.19 -7.50 2.93
N ALA A 409 -13.93 -6.23 3.23
CA ALA A 409 -13.25 -5.34 2.30
C ALA A 409 -11.78 -5.78 2.11
N ALA A 410 -11.31 -5.79 0.85
CA ALA A 410 -9.88 -5.94 0.57
C ALA A 410 -9.11 -4.76 1.20
N ALA A 411 -8.10 -5.08 2.01
CA ALA A 411 -7.62 -4.17 3.03
C ALA A 411 -6.57 -3.17 2.51
N ALA A 412 -7.01 -1.94 2.22
CA ALA A 412 -6.16 -0.75 2.21
C ALA A 412 -5.71 -0.39 3.66
N GLY A 413 -4.96 -1.28 4.30
CA GLY A 413 -4.54 -1.14 5.70
C GLY A 413 -5.71 -0.90 6.66
N ALA A 414 -6.79 -1.67 6.48
CA ALA A 414 -8.08 -1.44 7.14
C ALA A 414 -7.92 -1.32 8.66
N LEU A 415 -8.18 -0.12 9.18
CA LEU A 415 -8.05 0.18 10.60
C LEU A 415 -8.94 -0.76 11.43
N PRO A 416 -8.45 -1.32 12.54
CA PRO A 416 -9.21 -2.29 13.33
C PRO A 416 -10.45 -1.60 13.92
N ALA A 417 -11.63 -2.16 13.67
CA ALA A 417 -12.91 -1.60 14.13
C ALA A 417 -13.02 -1.49 15.67
N ARG A 418 -12.15 -2.19 16.40
CA ARG A 418 -11.98 -2.11 17.86
C ARG A 418 -10.49 -2.05 18.23
N VAL A 419 -10.14 -1.20 19.18
CA VAL A 419 -8.81 -1.15 19.82
C VAL A 419 -8.95 -1.34 21.34
N LYS A 420 -8.20 -2.29 21.89
CA LYS A 420 -8.06 -2.46 23.34
C LYS A 420 -6.99 -1.48 23.85
N VAL A 421 -7.41 -0.48 24.62
CA VAL A 421 -6.48 0.41 25.33
C VAL A 421 -6.06 -0.25 26.65
N VAL A 422 -4.75 -0.31 26.92
CA VAL A 422 -4.17 -0.74 28.20
C VAL A 422 -3.62 0.49 28.92
N GLU A 423 -4.24 0.84 30.03
CA GLU A 423 -3.84 2.02 30.82
C GLU A 423 -2.72 1.64 31.79
N VAL A 424 -1.51 2.14 31.53
CA VAL A 424 -0.30 1.83 32.33
C VAL A 424 0.09 2.95 33.30
N GLY A 425 -0.67 4.04 33.38
CA GLY A 425 -0.39 5.20 34.24
C GLY A 425 -0.15 4.88 35.72
N PRO A 426 -0.98 4.04 36.39
CA PRO A 426 -0.80 3.73 37.80
C PRO A 426 0.50 2.98 38.12
N ARG A 427 0.98 2.11 37.21
CA ARG A 427 2.26 1.40 37.35
C ARG A 427 3.41 2.19 36.71
N ASP A 428 3.44 2.26 35.39
CA ASP A 428 4.55 2.81 34.61
C ASP A 428 4.61 4.34 34.69
N GLY A 429 3.44 4.99 34.57
CA GLY A 429 3.32 6.44 34.62
C GLY A 429 3.79 7.05 35.94
N LEU A 430 3.44 6.43 37.07
CA LEU A 430 3.87 6.87 38.39
C LEU A 430 5.29 6.42 38.78
N GLN A 431 5.90 5.43 38.10
CA GLN A 431 7.10 4.76 38.61
C GLN A 431 8.29 5.69 38.87
N ASN A 432 8.41 6.76 38.07
CA ASN A 432 9.55 7.68 38.06
C ASN A 432 9.24 9.05 38.68
N GLU A 433 8.10 9.20 39.39
CA GLU A 433 7.79 10.41 40.16
C GLU A 433 8.77 10.58 41.34
N GLN A 434 9.21 11.82 41.58
CA GLN A 434 10.23 12.12 42.61
C GLN A 434 9.65 12.14 44.03
N SER A 435 8.38 12.48 44.17
CA SER A 435 7.64 12.48 45.44
C SER A 435 6.86 11.18 45.59
N ILE A 436 6.91 10.58 46.78
CA ILE A 436 6.16 9.35 47.05
C ILE A 436 4.66 9.65 47.05
N VAL A 437 3.96 9.22 45.99
CA VAL A 437 2.51 9.40 45.85
C VAL A 437 1.80 8.55 46.91
N PRO A 438 0.95 9.12 47.78
CA PRO A 438 0.30 8.35 48.83
C PRO A 438 -0.58 7.22 48.30
N THR A 439 -0.62 6.10 49.01
CA THR A 439 -1.38 4.89 48.64
C THR A 439 -2.86 5.17 48.36
N ALA A 440 -3.49 6.06 49.14
CA ALA A 440 -4.88 6.49 48.92
C ALA A 440 -5.10 7.24 47.59
N VAL A 441 -4.09 7.97 47.11
CA VAL A 441 -4.12 8.66 45.80
C VAL A 441 -3.97 7.64 44.66
N LYS A 442 -3.08 6.64 44.81
CA LYS A 442 -2.95 5.53 43.85
C LYS A 442 -4.25 4.72 43.72
N ILE A 443 -4.86 4.38 44.85
CA ILE A 443 -6.17 3.70 44.89
C ILE A 443 -7.24 4.58 44.22
N GLY A 444 -7.31 5.87 44.58
CA GLY A 444 -8.25 6.82 43.97
C GLY A 444 -8.09 6.95 42.45
N LEU A 445 -6.86 6.97 41.94
CA LEU A 445 -6.55 6.97 40.52
C LEU A 445 -7.11 5.73 39.81
N ILE A 446 -6.83 4.53 40.33
CA ILE A 446 -7.27 3.26 39.72
C ILE A 446 -8.80 3.11 39.82
N ASP A 447 -9.41 3.50 40.94
CA ASP A 447 -10.86 3.55 41.10
C ASP A 447 -11.51 4.50 40.06
N MET A 448 -10.95 5.70 39.86
CA MET A 448 -11.45 6.65 38.85
C MET A 448 -11.29 6.12 37.42
N LEU A 449 -10.11 5.61 37.06
CA LEU A 449 -9.84 4.99 35.76
C LEU A 449 -10.82 3.85 35.46
N SER A 450 -11.17 3.04 36.46
CA SER A 450 -12.12 1.93 36.31
C SER A 450 -13.51 2.38 35.83
N HIS A 451 -13.94 3.61 36.16
CA HIS A 451 -15.24 4.16 35.77
C HIS A 451 -15.25 4.86 34.39
N THR A 452 -14.10 4.92 33.71
CA THR A 452 -13.96 5.46 32.35
C THR A 452 -14.45 4.51 31.26
N GLY A 453 -14.51 3.19 31.52
CA GLY A 453 -14.77 2.17 30.51
C GLY A 453 -13.51 1.57 29.87
N LEU A 454 -12.31 1.92 30.35
CA LEU A 454 -11.07 1.22 30.00
C LEU A 454 -11.14 -0.28 30.37
N PRO A 455 -10.77 -1.21 29.48
CA PRO A 455 -10.89 -2.64 29.74
C PRO A 455 -9.73 -3.22 30.58
N VAL A 456 -8.57 -2.54 30.62
CA VAL A 456 -7.36 -3.01 31.33
C VAL A 456 -6.63 -1.82 31.96
N ILE A 457 -6.29 -1.93 33.25
CA ILE A 457 -5.54 -0.92 34.02
C ILE A 457 -4.40 -1.62 34.76
N GLU A 458 -3.14 -1.39 34.36
CA GLU A 458 -2.00 -1.99 35.05
C GLU A 458 -1.75 -1.27 36.38
N ALA A 459 -2.14 -1.94 37.47
CA ALA A 459 -2.43 -1.29 38.75
C ALA A 459 -1.17 -0.93 39.57
N THR A 460 -0.16 -1.80 39.56
CA THR A 460 1.07 -1.66 40.36
C THR A 460 2.13 -2.69 39.92
N SER A 461 3.28 -2.75 40.58
CA SER A 461 4.32 -3.76 40.33
C SER A 461 4.89 -4.36 41.61
N PHE A 462 5.03 -5.69 41.63
CA PHE A 462 5.59 -6.45 42.75
C PHE A 462 7.10 -6.57 42.60
N VAL A 463 7.75 -5.40 42.67
CA VAL A 463 9.19 -5.17 42.52
C VAL A 463 9.85 -4.91 43.88
N SER A 464 11.18 -4.83 43.92
CA SER A 464 11.88 -4.52 45.17
C SER A 464 11.70 -3.04 45.56
N PRO A 465 11.18 -2.71 46.75
CA PRO A 465 11.04 -1.33 47.22
C PRO A 465 12.36 -0.55 47.30
N ARG A 466 13.50 -1.24 47.38
CA ARG A 466 14.83 -0.63 47.35
C ARG A 466 15.19 -0.05 45.98
N TRP A 467 14.71 -0.66 44.89
CA TRP A 467 14.98 -0.23 43.52
C TRP A 467 13.88 0.65 42.95
N VAL A 468 12.63 0.43 43.37
CA VAL A 468 11.46 1.26 43.01
C VAL A 468 10.67 1.61 44.28
N PRO A 469 11.09 2.62 45.06
CA PRO A 469 10.41 3.02 46.30
C PRO A 469 8.94 3.41 46.09
N GLN A 470 8.65 3.92 44.90
CA GLN A 470 7.34 4.39 44.49
C GLN A 470 6.28 3.26 44.34
N MET A 471 6.71 1.99 44.34
CA MET A 471 5.85 0.79 44.27
C MET A 471 5.89 -0.04 45.56
N ALA A 472 6.39 0.53 46.68
CA ALA A 472 6.55 -0.18 47.95
C ALA A 472 5.24 -0.65 48.61
N ASP A 473 4.12 -0.03 48.26
CA ASP A 473 2.76 -0.25 48.77
C ASP A 473 1.90 -1.09 47.80
N HIS A 474 2.53 -1.91 46.96
CA HIS A 474 1.86 -2.71 45.93
C HIS A 474 0.76 -3.63 46.47
N THR A 475 0.88 -4.11 47.71
CA THR A 475 -0.09 -5.01 48.34
C THR A 475 -1.32 -4.22 48.78
N GLU A 476 -1.10 -3.08 49.41
CA GLU A 476 -2.09 -2.16 49.95
C GLU A 476 -2.89 -1.51 48.81
N VAL A 477 -2.23 -1.13 47.70
CA VAL A 477 -2.90 -0.69 46.47
C VAL A 477 -3.76 -1.82 45.91
N MET A 478 -3.18 -3.01 45.68
CA MET A 478 -3.90 -4.10 45.01
C MET A 478 -5.06 -4.65 45.86
N GLN A 479 -4.98 -4.60 47.19
CA GLN A 479 -6.08 -4.95 48.08
C GLN A 479 -7.12 -3.83 48.22
N GLY A 480 -6.70 -2.56 48.18
CA GLY A 480 -7.58 -1.39 48.40
C GLY A 480 -8.44 -0.97 47.21
N ILE A 481 -8.08 -1.32 45.96
CA ILE A 481 -8.85 -0.93 44.77
C ILE A 481 -10.19 -1.69 44.61
N LYS A 482 -11.21 -0.96 44.15
CA LYS A 482 -12.55 -1.50 43.83
C LYS A 482 -12.56 -2.13 42.44
N LYS A 483 -12.18 -3.41 42.38
CA LYS A 483 -12.12 -4.20 41.14
C LYS A 483 -13.51 -4.32 40.51
N LEU A 484 -13.74 -3.61 39.40
CA LEU A 484 -15.02 -3.64 38.68
C LEU A 484 -15.14 -4.88 37.77
N PRO A 485 -16.32 -5.51 37.64
CA PRO A 485 -16.56 -6.56 36.66
C PRO A 485 -16.31 -6.05 35.23
N GLY A 486 -15.56 -6.81 34.44
CA GLY A 486 -15.21 -6.48 33.04
C GLY A 486 -13.91 -5.67 32.86
N VAL A 487 -13.29 -5.20 33.95
CA VAL A 487 -11.98 -4.54 33.93
C VAL A 487 -10.91 -5.52 34.45
N SER A 488 -9.80 -5.67 33.72
CA SER A 488 -8.62 -6.39 34.22
C SER A 488 -7.63 -5.47 34.92
N TYR A 489 -6.95 -6.00 35.93
CA TYR A 489 -5.99 -5.29 36.77
C TYR A 489 -4.65 -6.04 36.82
N PRO A 490 -3.90 -6.09 35.70
CA PRO A 490 -2.57 -6.70 35.66
C PRO A 490 -1.57 -5.98 36.57
N VAL A 491 -0.55 -6.72 37.00
CA VAL A 491 0.58 -6.19 37.78
C VAL A 491 1.90 -6.78 37.31
N LEU A 492 2.96 -5.96 37.30
CA LEU A 492 4.29 -6.38 36.82
C LEU A 492 5.02 -7.22 37.89
N THR A 493 5.44 -8.43 37.51
CA THR A 493 6.07 -9.44 38.38
C THR A 493 7.38 -9.99 37.77
N PRO A 494 8.53 -9.34 37.93
CA PRO A 494 9.76 -9.71 37.20
C PRO A 494 10.51 -10.95 37.75
N ASN A 495 9.98 -11.61 38.79
CA ASN A 495 10.56 -12.83 39.38
C ASN A 495 9.50 -13.62 40.17
N LEU A 496 9.80 -14.88 40.49
CA LEU A 496 8.87 -15.80 41.16
C LEU A 496 8.36 -15.30 42.53
N LYS A 497 9.18 -14.59 43.32
CA LYS A 497 8.75 -14.02 44.60
C LYS A 497 7.76 -12.88 44.41
N GLY A 498 7.99 -12.02 43.42
CA GLY A 498 7.05 -10.96 43.03
C GLY A 498 5.72 -11.54 42.53
N PHE A 499 5.78 -12.61 41.73
CA PHE A 499 4.60 -13.34 41.27
C PHE A 499 3.78 -13.93 42.45
N GLN A 500 4.43 -14.65 43.37
CA GLN A 500 3.76 -15.22 44.55
C GLN A 500 3.09 -14.14 45.42
N ALA A 501 3.74 -12.99 45.61
CA ALA A 501 3.18 -11.86 46.34
C ALA A 501 1.99 -11.21 45.61
N ALA A 502 2.05 -11.08 44.27
CA ALA A 502 0.95 -10.57 43.46
C ALA A 502 -0.30 -11.46 43.55
N VAL A 503 -0.13 -12.77 43.45
CA VAL A 503 -1.24 -13.74 43.58
C VAL A 503 -1.83 -13.69 44.99
N ALA A 504 -1.00 -13.60 46.04
CA ALA A 504 -1.46 -13.43 47.42
C ALA A 504 -2.20 -12.10 47.66
N ALA A 505 -1.87 -11.04 46.91
CA ALA A 505 -2.59 -9.77 46.91
C ALA A 505 -3.88 -9.78 46.04
N GLY A 506 -4.18 -10.89 45.36
CA GLY A 506 -5.40 -11.06 44.55
C GLY A 506 -5.27 -10.64 43.08
N ALA A 507 -4.05 -10.60 42.52
CA ALA A 507 -3.86 -10.44 41.08
C ALA A 507 -4.37 -11.66 40.30
N LYS A 508 -5.00 -11.41 39.15
CA LYS A 508 -5.56 -12.43 38.23
C LYS A 508 -4.92 -12.43 36.84
N GLU A 509 -4.03 -11.46 36.59
CA GLU A 509 -3.23 -11.28 35.38
C GLU A 509 -1.92 -10.66 35.84
N VAL A 510 -0.80 -11.02 35.20
CA VAL A 510 0.52 -10.47 35.53
C VAL A 510 1.30 -10.12 34.27
N SER A 511 2.34 -9.31 34.42
CA SER A 511 3.24 -8.97 33.32
C SER A 511 4.71 -9.23 33.63
N ILE A 512 5.51 -9.45 32.59
CA ILE A 512 6.98 -9.59 32.64
C ILE A 512 7.62 -8.64 31.62
N PHE A 513 8.84 -8.17 31.90
CA PHE A 513 9.45 -7.05 31.17
C PHE A 513 10.88 -7.39 30.73
N GLY A 514 11.06 -7.63 29.43
CA GLY A 514 12.35 -7.81 28.76
C GLY A 514 12.75 -6.60 27.91
N ALA A 515 13.88 -6.71 27.20
CA ALA A 515 14.36 -5.69 26.27
C ALA A 515 15.01 -6.33 25.02
N ALA A 516 15.00 -5.59 23.91
CA ALA A 516 15.72 -5.96 22.69
C ALA A 516 17.19 -5.47 22.65
N SER A 517 17.73 -5.06 23.81
CA SER A 517 19.05 -4.43 23.96
C SER A 517 19.86 -5.03 25.11
N GLU A 518 21.11 -5.39 24.86
CA GLU A 518 21.98 -6.06 25.86
C GLU A 518 22.49 -5.06 26.91
N LEU A 519 23.02 -3.90 26.49
CA LEU A 519 23.46 -2.85 27.42
C LEU A 519 22.30 -2.25 28.24
N PHE A 520 21.07 -2.22 27.71
CA PHE A 520 19.90 -1.84 28.50
C PHE A 520 19.58 -2.88 29.56
N THR A 521 19.45 -4.17 29.17
CA THR A 521 19.18 -5.27 30.11
C THR A 521 20.25 -5.34 31.20
N LYS A 522 21.53 -5.21 30.82
CA LYS A 522 22.67 -5.26 31.75
C LYS A 522 22.73 -4.07 32.71
N LYS A 523 22.28 -2.88 32.31
CA LYS A 523 22.21 -1.71 33.21
C LYS A 523 20.94 -1.69 34.07
N ASN A 524 19.83 -2.24 33.58
CA ASN A 524 18.53 -2.22 34.26
C ASN A 524 18.37 -3.37 35.28
N ILE A 525 18.80 -4.59 34.92
CA ILE A 525 18.60 -5.81 35.74
C ILE A 525 19.86 -6.69 35.90
N ASN A 526 21.03 -6.17 35.51
CA ASN A 526 22.35 -6.81 35.70
C ASN A 526 22.45 -8.24 35.16
N CYS A 527 21.95 -8.47 33.95
CA CYS A 527 22.18 -9.68 33.15
C CYS A 527 22.06 -9.40 31.64
N SER A 528 22.38 -10.39 30.82
CA SER A 528 22.07 -10.40 29.38
C SER A 528 20.58 -10.60 29.11
N ILE A 529 20.17 -10.44 27.85
CA ILE A 529 18.81 -10.77 27.39
C ILE A 529 18.49 -12.24 27.68
N GLU A 530 19.39 -13.19 27.36
CA GLU A 530 19.09 -14.62 27.51
C GLU A 530 18.86 -15.00 28.98
N GLU A 531 19.76 -14.58 29.88
CA GLU A 531 19.60 -14.76 31.34
C GLU A 531 18.31 -14.11 31.87
N SER A 532 17.80 -13.05 31.24
CA SER A 532 16.51 -12.44 31.61
C SER A 532 15.33 -13.33 31.21
N LEU A 533 15.38 -13.94 30.03
CA LEU A 533 14.35 -14.84 29.52
C LEU A 533 14.34 -16.17 30.31
N GLU A 534 15.51 -16.68 30.68
CA GLU A 534 15.65 -17.83 31.59
C GLU A 534 14.96 -17.56 32.94
N ARG A 535 15.17 -16.38 33.55
CA ARG A 535 14.51 -15.97 34.81
C ARG A 535 12.99 -15.88 34.68
N PHE A 536 12.46 -15.55 33.50
CA PHE A 536 11.02 -15.55 33.27
C PHE A 536 10.42 -16.96 33.20
N SER A 537 11.21 -17.99 32.86
CA SER A 537 10.70 -19.38 32.75
C SER A 537 10.08 -19.91 34.05
N GLU A 538 10.61 -19.49 35.21
CA GLU A 538 10.02 -19.77 36.53
C GLU A 538 8.64 -19.13 36.70
N VAL A 539 8.54 -17.82 36.39
CA VAL A 539 7.29 -17.04 36.48
C VAL A 539 6.24 -17.62 35.53
N MET A 540 6.62 -17.90 34.28
CA MET A 540 5.73 -18.50 33.28
C MET A 540 5.23 -19.89 33.72
N SER A 541 6.05 -20.67 34.41
CA SER A 541 5.67 -22.00 34.89
C SER A 541 4.76 -21.94 36.12
N ALA A 542 5.01 -21.02 37.06
CA ALA A 542 4.13 -20.76 38.18
C ALA A 542 2.78 -20.16 37.75
N ALA A 543 2.79 -19.25 36.77
CA ALA A 543 1.59 -18.66 36.19
C ALA A 543 0.72 -19.70 35.46
N ARG A 544 1.34 -20.59 34.65
CA ARG A 544 0.65 -21.76 34.07
C ARG A 544 0.01 -22.65 35.14
N ALA A 545 0.75 -22.97 36.21
CA ALA A 545 0.22 -23.81 37.29
C ALA A 545 -0.94 -23.17 38.06
N ALA A 546 -0.99 -21.84 38.11
CA ALA A 546 -2.09 -21.06 38.70
C ALA A 546 -3.23 -20.71 37.71
N SER A 547 -3.10 -21.09 36.43
CA SER A 547 -3.99 -20.65 35.33
C SER A 547 -4.09 -19.12 35.18
N ILE A 548 -3.00 -18.40 35.46
CA ILE A 548 -2.93 -16.93 35.37
C ILE A 548 -2.29 -16.52 34.03
N PRO A 549 -2.97 -15.69 33.21
CA PRO A 549 -2.38 -15.15 31.98
C PRO A 549 -1.20 -14.22 32.27
N VAL A 550 -0.17 -14.31 31.43
CA VAL A 550 1.03 -13.46 31.49
C VAL A 550 1.18 -12.62 30.22
N ARG A 551 1.32 -11.31 30.39
CA ARG A 551 1.63 -10.33 29.34
C ARG A 551 3.13 -10.07 29.26
N GLY A 552 3.69 -10.04 28.06
CA GLY A 552 5.10 -9.69 27.84
C GLY A 552 5.25 -8.23 27.42
N TYR A 553 6.22 -7.51 27.99
CA TYR A 553 6.74 -6.27 27.41
C TYR A 553 8.14 -6.51 26.85
N VAL A 554 8.39 -6.04 25.62
CA VAL A 554 9.73 -5.94 25.03
C VAL A 554 10.07 -4.46 24.88
N SER A 555 11.07 -4.00 25.61
CA SER A 555 11.54 -2.60 25.59
C SER A 555 12.67 -2.35 24.57
N CYS A 556 12.92 -1.07 24.28
CA CYS A 556 13.90 -0.57 23.31
C CYS A 556 13.68 -1.00 21.84
N VAL A 557 12.43 -1.19 21.40
CA VAL A 557 12.15 -1.80 20.09
C VAL A 557 12.45 -0.89 18.88
N LEU A 558 12.41 0.43 19.06
CA LEU A 558 12.78 1.41 18.03
C LEU A 558 14.12 2.12 18.33
N GLY A 559 14.67 1.93 19.53
CA GLY A 559 15.94 2.51 19.95
C GLY A 559 16.27 2.27 21.42
N CYS A 560 17.56 2.33 21.75
CA CYS A 560 18.10 2.18 23.09
C CYS A 560 18.93 3.41 23.49
N PRO A 561 18.82 3.93 24.74
CA PRO A 561 19.62 5.06 25.24
C PRO A 561 21.13 4.77 25.37
N TYR A 562 21.57 3.54 25.12
CA TYR A 562 22.97 3.09 25.25
C TYR A 562 23.56 2.47 23.97
N GLU A 563 22.74 1.86 23.11
CA GLU A 563 23.17 1.20 21.87
C GLU A 563 22.75 1.95 20.60
N GLY A 564 21.84 2.93 20.70
CA GLY A 564 21.31 3.64 19.52
C GLY A 564 20.24 2.81 18.80
N LYS A 565 20.40 2.59 17.49
CA LYS A 565 19.42 1.82 16.69
C LYS A 565 19.52 0.33 17.02
N ILE A 566 18.41 -0.23 17.52
CA ILE A 566 18.19 -1.67 17.62
C ILE A 566 17.67 -2.21 16.28
N SER A 567 18.04 -3.44 15.92
CA SER A 567 17.59 -4.05 14.66
C SER A 567 16.20 -4.69 14.81
N ALA A 568 15.34 -4.50 13.81
CA ALA A 568 14.00 -5.10 13.77
C ALA A 568 14.03 -6.64 13.93
N ALA A 569 15.08 -7.30 13.43
CA ALA A 569 15.32 -8.73 13.59
C ALA A 569 15.58 -9.13 15.06
N LYS A 570 16.30 -8.32 15.86
CA LYS A 570 16.51 -8.62 17.29
C LYS A 570 15.23 -8.44 18.11
N VAL A 571 14.40 -7.45 17.75
CA VAL A 571 13.05 -7.31 18.33
C VAL A 571 12.19 -8.54 18.03
N ALA A 572 12.21 -9.02 16.79
CA ALA A 572 11.50 -10.24 16.39
C ALA A 572 11.99 -11.49 17.15
N GLU A 573 13.30 -11.67 17.32
CA GLU A 573 13.88 -12.76 18.11
C GLU A 573 13.36 -12.78 19.56
N VAL A 574 13.43 -11.64 20.27
CA VAL A 574 13.02 -11.54 21.67
C VAL A 574 11.50 -11.68 21.82
N SER A 575 10.73 -11.06 20.93
CA SER A 575 9.27 -11.18 20.89
C SER A 575 8.83 -12.62 20.65
N LYS A 576 9.49 -13.33 19.72
CA LYS A 576 9.26 -14.75 19.44
C LYS A 576 9.57 -15.61 20.66
N LYS A 577 10.69 -15.38 21.35
CA LYS A 577 11.05 -16.11 22.58
C LYS A 577 9.99 -15.92 23.67
N MET A 578 9.57 -14.68 23.94
CA MET A 578 8.54 -14.40 24.96
C MET A 578 7.17 -15.01 24.59
N TYR A 579 6.75 -14.92 23.32
CA TYR A 579 5.51 -15.55 22.85
C TYR A 579 5.58 -17.09 22.96
N SER A 580 6.70 -17.69 22.55
CA SER A 580 6.94 -19.15 22.64
C SER A 580 7.00 -19.66 24.09
N MET A 581 7.41 -18.83 25.05
CA MET A 581 7.33 -19.14 26.47
C MET A 581 5.90 -19.13 27.03
N GLY A 582 4.92 -18.68 26.25
CA GLY A 582 3.48 -18.69 26.60
C GLY A 582 2.92 -17.33 27.03
N CYS A 583 3.58 -16.21 26.74
CA CYS A 583 2.94 -14.90 26.90
C CYS A 583 1.82 -14.75 25.88
N TYR A 584 0.61 -14.42 26.33
CA TYR A 584 -0.56 -14.36 25.43
C TYR A 584 -0.55 -13.13 24.52
N GLU A 585 0.15 -12.07 24.93
CA GLU A 585 0.26 -10.78 24.25
C GLU A 585 1.64 -10.16 24.53
N ILE A 586 2.24 -9.57 23.49
CA ILE A 586 3.57 -8.93 23.52
C ILE A 586 3.43 -7.45 23.18
N SER A 587 3.70 -6.58 24.14
CA SER A 587 3.78 -5.12 23.94
C SER A 587 5.18 -4.68 23.52
N LEU A 588 5.24 -3.93 22.43
CA LEU A 588 6.45 -3.47 21.75
C LEU A 588 6.73 -2.00 22.14
N GLY A 589 7.70 -1.80 23.02
CA GLY A 589 7.95 -0.51 23.71
C GLY A 589 9.05 0.36 23.08
N ASP A 590 8.66 1.55 22.60
CA ASP A 590 9.58 2.62 22.21
C ASP A 590 10.02 3.44 23.44
N THR A 591 10.86 2.83 24.28
CA THR A 591 11.27 3.26 25.64
C THR A 591 11.83 4.69 25.74
N ILE A 592 12.23 5.31 24.62
CA ILE A 592 12.79 6.67 24.59
C ILE A 592 12.07 7.58 23.58
N GLY A 593 10.97 7.11 22.98
CA GLY A 593 10.10 7.90 22.10
C GLY A 593 10.75 8.41 20.82
N ILE A 594 11.79 7.73 20.32
CA ILE A 594 12.52 8.12 19.09
C ILE A 594 11.94 7.50 17.82
N GLY A 595 10.89 6.69 17.95
CA GLY A 595 10.25 6.00 16.85
C GLY A 595 9.68 6.95 15.80
N THR A 596 9.79 6.54 14.55
CA THR A 596 9.17 7.22 13.41
C THR A 596 8.22 6.26 12.68
N PRO A 597 7.23 6.77 11.91
CA PRO A 597 6.34 5.93 11.10
C PRO A 597 7.07 4.90 10.22
N GLY A 598 8.25 5.28 9.70
CA GLY A 598 9.11 4.37 8.93
C GLY A 598 9.75 3.25 9.77
N SER A 599 10.34 3.59 10.93
CA SER A 599 10.97 2.59 11.79
C SER A 599 9.96 1.70 12.51
N MET A 600 8.77 2.22 12.84
CA MET A 600 7.65 1.42 13.35
C MET A 600 7.21 0.38 12.31
N ARG A 601 7.07 0.78 11.03
CA ARG A 601 6.78 -0.15 9.93
C ARG A 601 7.90 -1.17 9.72
N GLU A 602 9.18 -0.77 9.75
CA GLU A 602 10.34 -1.67 9.66
C GLU A 602 10.30 -2.74 10.77
N MET A 603 10.04 -2.32 12.00
CA MET A 603 9.99 -3.17 13.19
C MET A 603 8.80 -4.15 13.15
N LEU A 604 7.58 -3.67 12.93
CA LEU A 604 6.38 -4.52 12.85
C LEU A 604 6.48 -5.53 11.69
N THR A 605 7.02 -5.13 10.54
CA THR A 605 7.22 -6.02 9.38
C THR A 605 8.22 -7.16 9.67
N ALA A 606 9.10 -7.01 10.66
CA ALA A 606 9.94 -8.11 11.15
C ALA A 606 9.19 -8.97 12.19
N VAL A 607 8.57 -8.35 13.19
CA VAL A 607 7.91 -9.09 14.29
C VAL A 607 6.72 -9.92 13.81
N MET A 608 5.90 -9.38 12.89
CA MET A 608 4.70 -10.06 12.35
C MET A 608 5.00 -11.31 11.51
N LYS A 609 6.28 -11.61 11.20
CA LYS A 609 6.71 -12.87 10.59
C LYS A 609 6.88 -14.00 11.61
N GLU A 610 7.04 -13.65 12.89
CA GLU A 610 7.43 -14.56 13.96
C GLU A 610 6.38 -14.65 15.08
N VAL A 611 5.53 -13.62 15.23
CA VAL A 611 4.44 -13.53 16.22
C VAL A 611 3.15 -13.07 15.53
N PRO A 612 1.99 -13.73 15.73
CA PRO A 612 0.72 -13.33 15.12
C PRO A 612 0.27 -11.93 15.56
N VAL A 613 -0.25 -11.12 14.63
CA VAL A 613 -0.63 -9.71 14.88
C VAL A 613 -1.67 -9.56 16.01
N GLY A 614 -2.59 -10.51 16.16
CA GLY A 614 -3.58 -10.53 17.25
C GLY A 614 -3.00 -10.81 18.65
N ALA A 615 -1.71 -11.10 18.75
CA ALA A 615 -0.95 -11.21 20.00
C ALA A 615 0.08 -10.08 20.17
N LEU A 616 0.01 -9.02 19.35
CA LEU A 616 0.89 -7.85 19.45
C LEU A 616 0.15 -6.63 20.01
N ALA A 617 0.90 -5.83 20.76
CA ALA A 617 0.52 -4.51 21.24
C ALA A 617 1.67 -3.52 21.00
N VAL A 618 1.39 -2.23 21.02
CA VAL A 618 2.42 -1.17 20.94
C VAL A 618 2.36 -0.24 22.15
N HIS A 619 3.53 0.09 22.70
CA HIS A 619 3.71 1.04 23.80
C HIS A 619 4.61 2.18 23.30
N CYS A 620 4.06 3.38 23.14
CA CYS A 620 4.78 4.52 22.57
C CYS A 620 4.97 5.65 23.59
N HIS A 621 6.23 6.06 23.78
CA HIS A 621 6.56 7.29 24.50
C HIS A 621 6.55 8.49 23.54
N ASP A 622 6.04 9.65 23.97
CA ASP A 622 5.87 10.81 23.08
C ASP A 622 6.97 11.86 23.21
N THR A 623 8.23 11.40 23.28
CA THR A 623 9.39 12.29 23.52
C THR A 623 9.66 13.25 22.36
N TYR A 624 9.37 12.83 21.13
CA TYR A 624 9.54 13.65 19.91
C TYR A 624 8.22 13.96 19.19
N GLY A 625 7.06 13.84 19.87
CA GLY A 625 5.75 14.13 19.27
C GLY A 625 5.35 13.16 18.15
N GLN A 626 5.81 11.91 18.21
CA GLN A 626 5.62 10.89 17.17
C GLN A 626 4.68 9.75 17.60
N ALA A 627 4.28 9.66 18.88
CA ALA A 627 3.63 8.46 19.41
C ALA A 627 2.31 8.13 18.70
N LEU A 628 1.44 9.12 18.49
CA LEU A 628 0.18 8.93 17.75
C LEU A 628 0.41 8.52 16.28
N ALA A 629 1.43 9.07 15.62
CA ALA A 629 1.76 8.70 14.24
C ALA A 629 2.32 7.27 14.14
N ASN A 630 3.12 6.85 15.13
CA ASN A 630 3.61 5.48 15.26
C ASN A 630 2.46 4.50 15.56
N ILE A 631 1.53 4.87 16.43
CA ILE A 631 0.32 4.09 16.72
C ILE A 631 -0.55 3.95 15.47
N LEU A 632 -0.78 5.04 14.72
CA LEU A 632 -1.55 4.98 13.46
C LEU A 632 -0.94 3.99 12.45
N VAL A 633 0.38 3.92 12.34
CA VAL A 633 1.06 2.88 11.53
C VAL A 633 0.80 1.47 12.07
N ALA A 634 0.82 1.28 13.39
CA ALA A 634 0.50 -0.02 14.00
C ALA A 634 -0.96 -0.44 13.72
N LEU A 635 -1.91 0.50 13.84
CA LEU A 635 -3.33 0.30 13.51
C LEU A 635 -3.50 -0.09 12.02
N GLN A 636 -2.84 0.62 11.11
CA GLN A 636 -2.83 0.30 9.66
C GLN A 636 -2.21 -1.06 9.34
N MET A 637 -1.37 -1.60 10.23
CA MET A 637 -0.78 -2.94 10.13
C MET A 637 -1.57 -4.00 10.91
N GLY A 638 -2.78 -3.67 11.39
CA GLY A 638 -3.71 -4.59 12.05
C GLY A 638 -3.47 -4.81 13.55
N VAL A 639 -2.53 -4.11 14.18
CA VAL A 639 -2.34 -4.15 15.64
C VAL A 639 -3.55 -3.47 16.30
N SER A 640 -4.29 -4.21 17.13
CA SER A 640 -5.53 -3.74 17.78
C SER A 640 -5.38 -3.50 19.29
N VAL A 641 -4.15 -3.44 19.79
CA VAL A 641 -3.86 -3.18 21.21
C VAL A 641 -2.81 -2.08 21.35
N VAL A 642 -3.10 -1.10 22.21
CA VAL A 642 -2.25 0.07 22.43
C VAL A 642 -2.15 0.37 23.92
N ASP A 643 -0.92 0.56 24.39
CA ASP A 643 -0.62 0.94 25.76
C ASP A 643 -0.49 2.47 25.85
N ALA A 644 -1.14 3.07 26.84
CA ALA A 644 -1.18 4.51 27.05
C ALA A 644 -1.19 4.87 28.55
N SER A 645 -0.84 6.10 28.88
CA SER A 645 -0.89 6.61 30.25
C SER A 645 -1.81 7.82 30.34
N VAL A 646 -2.73 7.82 31.31
CA VAL A 646 -3.52 9.00 31.64
C VAL A 646 -2.62 10.20 31.92
N ALA A 647 -3.03 11.38 31.44
CA ALA A 647 -2.29 12.63 31.46
C ALA A 647 -0.88 12.60 30.81
N GLY A 648 -0.52 11.53 30.09
CA GLY A 648 0.80 11.34 29.50
C GLY A 648 1.91 11.22 30.55
N LEU A 649 1.64 10.59 31.69
CA LEU A 649 2.63 10.36 32.77
C LEU A 649 3.74 9.38 32.35
N GLY A 650 4.75 9.23 33.20
CA GLY A 650 5.90 8.35 32.99
C GLY A 650 7.08 9.04 32.33
N GLY A 651 7.80 8.31 31.49
CA GLY A 651 9.08 8.72 30.90
C GLY A 651 10.25 7.83 31.38
N CYS A 652 11.40 7.93 30.71
CA CYS A 652 12.53 7.04 30.94
C CYS A 652 13.56 7.68 31.89
N PRO A 653 13.87 7.09 33.07
CA PRO A 653 14.82 7.67 34.03
C PRO A 653 16.26 7.71 33.49
N TYR A 654 16.54 6.94 32.43
CA TYR A 654 17.83 6.86 31.78
C TYR A 654 18.01 7.84 30.60
N ALA A 655 16.96 8.55 30.19
CA ALA A 655 16.97 9.50 29.07
C ALA A 655 16.43 10.87 29.52
N LYS A 656 17.36 11.80 29.81
CA LYS A 656 17.01 13.18 30.19
C LYS A 656 16.22 13.86 29.07
N GLY A 657 15.00 14.30 29.37
CA GLY A 657 14.11 14.96 28.42
C GLY A 657 13.01 14.06 27.83
N ALA A 658 12.98 12.76 28.16
CA ALA A 658 11.85 11.89 27.81
C ALA A 658 10.56 12.41 28.47
N SER A 659 9.59 12.85 27.66
CA SER A 659 8.44 13.66 28.11
C SER A 659 7.38 12.87 28.89
N GLY A 660 7.18 11.61 28.52
CA GLY A 660 6.15 10.73 29.09
C GLY A 660 5.81 9.55 28.16
N ASN A 661 4.84 8.74 28.57
CA ASN A 661 4.10 7.86 27.67
C ASN A 661 3.10 8.68 26.82
N VAL A 662 2.56 8.10 25.74
CA VAL A 662 1.42 8.71 25.03
C VAL A 662 0.25 8.92 26.00
N ALA A 663 -0.42 10.08 25.90
CA ALA A 663 -1.56 10.37 26.75
C ALA A 663 -2.78 9.54 26.33
N THR A 664 -3.44 8.88 27.28
CA THR A 664 -4.66 8.10 27.03
C THR A 664 -5.79 8.98 26.48
N GLU A 665 -5.88 10.25 26.90
CA GLU A 665 -6.84 11.21 26.36
C GLU A 665 -6.57 11.53 24.87
N ASP A 666 -5.31 11.75 24.49
CA ASP A 666 -4.91 12.04 23.10
C ASP A 666 -5.13 10.81 22.20
N LEU A 667 -4.85 9.61 22.71
CA LEU A 667 -5.13 8.35 22.01
C LEU A 667 -6.63 8.14 21.80
N VAL A 668 -7.45 8.26 22.85
CA VAL A 668 -8.91 8.05 22.74
C VAL A 668 -9.54 9.09 21.82
N TYR A 669 -9.07 10.34 21.85
CA TYR A 669 -9.49 11.36 20.88
C TYR A 669 -9.14 10.99 19.44
N MET A 670 -7.91 10.51 19.17
CA MET A 670 -7.53 10.03 17.84
C MET A 670 -8.39 8.84 17.38
N LEU A 671 -8.60 7.83 18.24
CA LEU A 671 -9.43 6.66 17.92
C LEU A 671 -10.88 7.04 17.60
N ASN A 672 -11.48 7.94 18.41
CA ASN A 672 -12.81 8.47 18.15
C ASN A 672 -12.87 9.24 16.81
N GLY A 673 -11.86 10.06 16.50
CA GLY A 673 -11.77 10.78 15.22
C GLY A 673 -11.56 9.87 13.99
N LEU A 674 -11.03 8.66 14.20
CA LEU A 674 -10.91 7.61 13.18
C LEU A 674 -12.14 6.67 13.11
N GLY A 675 -13.16 6.88 13.96
CA GLY A 675 -14.34 6.02 14.04
C GLY A 675 -14.11 4.65 14.71
N ILE A 676 -13.00 4.47 15.42
CA ILE A 676 -12.59 3.20 16.03
C ILE A 676 -13.18 3.05 17.43
N HIS A 677 -13.83 1.92 17.71
CA HIS A 677 -14.40 1.63 19.04
C HIS A 677 -13.35 1.13 20.05
N THR A 678 -13.62 1.31 21.35
CA THR A 678 -12.65 1.02 22.44
C THR A 678 -13.11 -0.05 23.45
N VAL A 679 -14.06 -0.90 23.07
CA VAL A 679 -14.76 -1.84 23.98
C VAL A 679 -14.40 -3.32 23.75
N SER A 680 -14.47 -4.11 24.82
CA SER A 680 -14.33 -5.57 24.85
C SER A 680 -15.69 -6.30 24.90
N GLU A 681 -15.73 -7.58 24.51
CA GLU A 681 -16.97 -8.37 24.52
C GLU A 681 -17.25 -9.01 25.89
N GLY A 682 -17.87 -8.25 26.79
CA GLY A 682 -18.24 -8.73 28.13
C GLY A 682 -19.62 -8.33 28.66
N LEU A 683 -20.35 -7.43 27.98
CA LEU A 683 -21.41 -6.62 28.63
C LEU A 683 -22.75 -6.54 27.90
N SER A 684 -22.99 -7.32 26.84
CA SER A 684 -24.19 -7.20 25.99
C SER A 684 -24.90 -8.51 25.60
N ARG A 685 -24.48 -9.68 26.13
CA ARG A 685 -25.02 -10.98 25.70
C ARG A 685 -26.33 -11.38 26.41
N GLY A 686 -27.21 -10.40 26.65
CA GLY A 686 -28.54 -10.59 27.26
C GLY A 686 -29.56 -9.61 26.66
N SER A 687 -30.77 -10.12 26.39
CA SER A 687 -31.99 -9.37 25.99
C SER A 687 -31.83 -8.30 24.89
N CYS A 688 -31.73 -8.72 23.63
CA CYS A 688 -32.15 -7.88 22.48
C CYS A 688 -32.61 -8.68 21.23
N TRP A 689 -32.98 -9.96 21.39
CA TRP A 689 -33.51 -10.80 20.31
C TRP A 689 -34.90 -11.31 20.68
N GLY A 690 -35.91 -10.64 20.14
CA GLY A 690 -37.34 -10.95 20.30
C GLY A 690 -38.17 -9.82 19.69
N TRP A 691 -39.34 -10.15 19.14
CA TRP A 691 -40.31 -9.20 18.56
C TRP A 691 -39.91 -8.52 17.24
N ILE A 692 -39.82 -9.31 16.16
CA ILE A 692 -40.29 -8.88 14.84
C ILE A 692 -41.28 -9.96 14.35
N GLY A 693 -42.52 -9.57 14.06
CA GLY A 693 -43.56 -10.47 13.55
C GLY A 693 -44.96 -9.86 13.55
N ALA A 694 -45.49 -9.60 12.33
CA ALA A 694 -46.79 -8.98 12.03
C ALA A 694 -46.95 -7.51 12.51
N ALA A 695 -47.81 -6.67 11.92
CA ALA A 695 -48.83 -6.89 10.88
C ALA A 695 -48.90 -5.75 9.82
N GLU A 696 -49.96 -5.75 9.01
CA GLU A 696 -50.17 -4.98 7.76
C GLU A 696 -50.61 -3.50 7.90
N PRO A 697 -50.65 -2.71 6.80
CA PRO A 697 -50.76 -1.24 6.84
C PRO A 697 -52.19 -0.67 6.65
N GLY A 698 -52.39 0.63 6.93
CA GLY A 698 -53.61 1.34 6.54
C GLY A 698 -53.67 2.85 6.80
N LEU A 699 -54.12 3.58 5.76
CA LEU A 699 -54.95 4.81 5.76
C LEU A 699 -54.44 6.15 6.37
N GLU A 700 -54.09 7.05 5.44
CA GLU A 700 -54.63 8.42 5.22
C GLU A 700 -54.76 9.49 6.33
N SER A 701 -54.60 10.74 5.90
CA SER A 701 -54.76 11.98 6.67
C SER A 701 -56.05 12.74 6.28
N PRO A 702 -56.46 13.74 7.07
CA PRO A 702 -56.69 15.05 6.46
C PRO A 702 -56.16 16.23 7.32
N SER A 703 -56.56 17.47 6.99
CA SER A 703 -55.74 18.67 7.22
C SER A 703 -56.49 19.93 7.75
N ALA A 704 -55.67 20.95 8.06
CA ALA A 704 -55.97 22.39 8.04
C ALA A 704 -56.73 23.07 9.21
N GLY A 705 -56.38 24.36 9.45
CA GLY A 705 -57.21 25.34 10.15
C GLY A 705 -56.51 26.20 11.22
N GLY A 706 -56.69 27.52 11.16
CA GLY A 706 -56.51 28.43 12.31
C GLY A 706 -55.46 29.54 12.18
N ALA A 707 -55.90 30.80 12.21
CA ALA A 707 -55.06 31.98 12.39
C ALA A 707 -55.48 32.74 13.67
N GLY A 708 -54.56 33.49 14.31
CA GLY A 708 -54.84 34.17 15.58
C GLY A 708 -53.92 35.36 15.88
N SER A 709 -54.51 36.53 16.11
CA SER A 709 -53.87 37.84 16.33
C SER A 709 -53.43 38.11 17.77
N GLY A 710 -52.37 38.93 17.98
CA GLY A 710 -52.00 39.51 19.29
C GLY A 710 -50.94 40.63 19.16
N PRO A 711 -51.00 41.76 19.92
CA PRO A 711 -50.25 42.99 19.61
C PRO A 711 -49.01 43.29 20.50
N ALA A 712 -48.29 44.36 20.14
CA ALA A 712 -47.18 44.99 20.88
C ALA A 712 -47.68 45.86 22.08
N VAL A 713 -46.93 46.69 22.85
CA VAL A 713 -45.87 47.67 22.51
C VAL A 713 -44.81 47.82 23.68
N PRO A 714 -44.06 48.94 23.98
CA PRO A 714 -42.60 48.83 24.24
C PRO A 714 -42.07 49.39 25.59
N ARG A 715 -40.73 49.38 25.83
CA ARG A 715 -39.91 50.61 26.06
C ARG A 715 -38.39 50.40 26.27
N GLN A 716 -37.68 51.51 26.04
CA GLN A 716 -36.24 51.80 25.88
C GLN A 716 -35.28 51.62 27.10
N PRO A 717 -33.94 51.83 26.92
CA PRO A 717 -32.88 51.57 27.90
C PRO A 717 -32.25 52.86 28.50
N PRO A 718 -31.13 52.75 29.27
CA PRO A 718 -30.18 53.85 29.51
C PRO A 718 -28.79 53.64 28.85
N HIS A 719 -27.94 54.67 28.97
CA HIS A 719 -26.77 54.93 28.11
C HIS A 719 -25.38 54.45 28.61
N ALA A 720 -24.45 54.47 27.65
CA ALA A 720 -23.00 54.31 27.71
C ALA A 720 -22.22 55.16 28.73
N GLY A 721 -20.93 54.79 28.90
CA GLY A 721 -19.86 55.61 29.48
C GLY A 721 -18.51 55.30 28.82
N SER A 722 -17.57 56.25 28.79
CA SER A 722 -16.30 56.16 28.04
C SER A 722 -15.10 56.72 28.82
N ALA A 723 -13.89 56.17 28.55
CA ALA A 723 -12.58 56.64 29.03
C ALA A 723 -11.46 56.13 28.09
N SER A 724 -10.25 56.71 28.13
CA SER A 724 -9.24 56.49 27.07
C SER A 724 -7.77 56.79 27.44
N TRP A 725 -6.83 56.15 26.70
CA TRP A 725 -5.38 56.48 26.56
C TRP A 725 -4.48 56.34 27.83
N PRO A 726 -3.12 56.40 27.74
CA PRO A 726 -2.20 55.74 26.78
C PRO A 726 -0.84 55.26 27.38
N LEU A 727 0.09 54.80 26.50
CA LEU A 727 1.58 54.72 26.69
C LEU A 727 2.12 53.65 27.68
N SER A 728 3.37 53.14 27.60
CA SER A 728 4.42 53.15 26.56
C SER A 728 5.54 52.14 26.87
N HIS A 729 6.27 51.63 25.87
CA HIS A 729 7.74 51.68 25.78
C HIS A 729 8.26 51.04 24.47
N ALA A 730 9.49 51.38 24.07
CA ALA A 730 10.16 50.87 22.86
C ALA A 730 11.68 50.71 23.10
N VAL A 731 12.32 49.81 22.35
CA VAL A 731 13.79 49.64 22.30
C VAL A 731 14.25 49.47 20.85
N ARG A 732 15.38 50.10 20.51
CA ARG A 732 16.11 50.14 19.22
C ARG A 732 17.12 48.96 19.12
N SER A 733 17.82 48.62 18.03
CA SER A 733 17.79 48.87 16.56
C SER A 733 18.66 47.73 15.93
N ASP A 734 19.51 47.78 14.88
CA ASP A 734 20.03 48.79 13.93
C ASP A 734 20.69 48.07 12.70
N LEU A 735 21.33 48.83 11.81
CA LEU A 735 22.17 48.40 10.65
C LEU A 735 21.43 47.74 9.46
N SER A 736 21.71 47.99 8.17
CA SER A 736 22.26 49.14 7.40
C SER A 736 22.27 48.67 5.92
N GLU A 737 21.52 49.27 4.99
CA GLU A 737 21.99 50.28 4.02
C GLU A 737 23.35 50.00 3.33
N SER A 738 23.53 50.21 2.01
CA SER A 738 22.63 50.60 0.89
C SER A 738 23.34 50.21 -0.45
N GLN A 739 23.02 50.58 -1.71
CA GLN A 739 22.86 51.91 -2.36
C GLN A 739 22.35 51.82 -3.83
N ARG A 740 21.57 52.84 -4.26
CA ARG A 740 21.49 53.51 -5.60
C ARG A 740 21.20 52.73 -6.92
N GLY A 741 20.13 53.17 -7.62
CA GLY A 741 20.02 53.17 -9.10
C GLY A 741 20.63 54.46 -9.72
N PRO A 742 20.30 54.90 -10.98
CA PRO A 742 18.90 55.15 -11.43
C PRO A 742 18.57 55.14 -12.96
N ARG A 743 17.27 55.37 -13.32
CA ARG A 743 16.70 55.89 -14.62
C ARG A 743 16.81 55.03 -15.91
N LEU A 744 15.95 55.19 -16.95
CA LEU A 744 14.48 55.42 -17.07
C LEU A 744 14.03 55.34 -18.57
N GLY A 745 12.81 54.81 -18.85
CA GLY A 745 12.12 54.83 -20.18
C GLY A 745 11.79 53.43 -20.73
N ALA A 746 10.52 52.99 -20.83
CA ALA A 746 9.47 53.35 -21.83
C ALA A 746 9.51 52.39 -23.07
N LEU A 747 8.45 51.69 -23.53
CA LEU A 747 6.98 51.86 -23.40
C LEU A 747 6.17 50.51 -23.34
N GLN A 748 4.90 50.65 -22.96
CA GLN A 748 3.71 49.75 -22.86
C GLN A 748 3.60 48.46 -23.71
N PRO A 749 2.80 47.47 -23.21
CA PRO A 749 1.44 47.23 -23.77
C PRO A 749 0.27 47.53 -22.79
N PRO A 750 -1.02 47.44 -23.22
CA PRO A 750 -2.10 48.20 -22.58
C PRO A 750 -3.16 47.43 -21.74
N LEU A 751 -3.75 48.20 -20.81
CA LEU A 751 -5.16 48.22 -20.35
C LEU A 751 -5.85 46.95 -19.80
N ALA A 752 -6.22 47.07 -18.51
CA ALA A 752 -7.42 46.46 -17.93
C ALA A 752 -8.29 47.58 -17.29
N PRO A 753 -9.62 47.40 -17.17
CA PRO A 753 -10.45 48.15 -16.23
C PRO A 753 -10.79 47.30 -14.99
N ALA A 754 -11.03 47.97 -13.85
CA ALA A 754 -11.34 47.32 -12.57
C ALA A 754 -12.81 47.45 -12.18
N ALA A 755 -13.33 46.49 -11.40
CA ALA A 755 -14.19 46.72 -10.22
C ALA A 755 -14.69 45.40 -9.61
N LEU A 756 -14.54 45.22 -8.29
CA LEU A 756 -15.59 44.78 -7.36
C LEU A 756 -14.99 44.58 -5.95
N SER A 757 -15.26 45.52 -5.04
CA SER A 757 -14.84 45.45 -3.63
C SER A 757 -15.94 46.03 -2.72
N GLN A 758 -17.15 45.49 -2.80
CA GLN A 758 -18.22 45.69 -1.81
C GLN A 758 -19.35 44.67 -2.04
N GLN A 759 -19.46 43.66 -1.15
CA GLN A 759 -20.67 42.96 -0.67
C GLN A 759 -20.34 41.56 -0.15
N CYS A 760 -19.99 41.46 1.13
CA CYS A 760 -19.96 40.20 1.92
C CYS A 760 -20.32 40.49 3.38
N GLN A 761 -21.46 41.17 3.59
CA GLN A 761 -22.10 41.35 4.90
C GLN A 761 -23.63 41.21 4.79
N SER A 762 -24.06 39.99 4.47
CA SER A 762 -25.43 39.51 4.62
C SER A 762 -25.39 37.99 4.84
N LEU A 763 -26.44 37.42 5.46
CA LEU A 763 -26.57 36.00 5.87
C LEU A 763 -25.82 35.56 7.16
N LEU A 764 -25.86 36.40 8.21
CA LEU A 764 -25.86 35.92 9.60
C LEU A 764 -27.08 36.49 10.34
N GLY A 765 -28.16 35.71 10.42
CA GLY A 765 -29.37 36.16 11.13
C GLY A 765 -30.68 35.43 10.87
N SER A 766 -30.78 34.13 11.19
CA SER A 766 -32.03 33.54 11.72
C SER A 766 -31.82 32.10 12.23
N VAL A 767 -31.50 31.94 13.53
CA VAL A 767 -31.66 30.65 14.23
C VAL A 767 -32.10 30.92 15.67
N ARG A 768 -33.39 30.75 15.97
CA ARG A 768 -33.93 30.51 17.32
C ARG A 768 -35.42 30.14 17.26
N GLY A 769 -35.81 29.06 17.95
CA GLY A 769 -37.21 28.84 18.32
C GLY A 769 -38.02 27.82 17.52
N GLN A 770 -37.58 26.57 17.43
CA GLN A 770 -38.49 25.42 17.31
C GLN A 770 -38.26 24.44 18.46
N ARG A 771 -39.32 24.12 19.21
CA ARG A 771 -39.33 23.04 20.20
C ARG A 771 -39.61 21.74 19.48
N TRP A 772 -38.62 20.85 19.43
CA TRP A 772 -38.85 19.47 19.04
C TRP A 772 -39.24 18.68 20.29
N HIS A 773 -40.42 18.05 20.27
CA HIS A 773 -40.79 17.07 21.29
C HIS A 773 -39.91 15.84 21.13
N GLN A 774 -39.19 15.45 22.18
CA GLN A 774 -38.49 14.16 22.21
C GLN A 774 -39.52 13.03 22.35
N PRO A 775 -39.51 12.00 21.48
CA PRO A 775 -40.00 10.69 21.88
C PRO A 775 -39.08 10.10 22.95
N PRO A 776 -39.57 9.23 23.85
CA PRO A 776 -38.77 8.68 24.95
C PRO A 776 -37.59 7.84 24.42
N ALA A 777 -36.43 8.01 25.05
CA ALA A 777 -35.19 7.38 24.59
C ALA A 777 -35.16 5.87 24.85
N ALA A 778 -34.94 5.10 23.77
CA ALA A 778 -34.70 3.66 23.81
C ALA A 778 -33.54 3.23 22.87
N SER A 779 -32.51 4.08 22.72
CA SER A 779 -31.29 3.73 21.98
C SER A 779 -30.31 2.97 22.87
N CYS A 780 -30.00 1.73 22.51
CA CYS A 780 -29.05 0.90 23.23
C CYS A 780 -27.60 1.34 22.91
N SER A 781 -27.10 2.37 23.59
CA SER A 781 -25.76 2.90 23.35
C SER A 781 -24.67 1.98 23.92
N LEU A 782 -23.96 1.27 23.05
CA LEU A 782 -22.66 0.65 23.38
C LEU A 782 -21.63 1.78 23.61
N LYS A 783 -21.46 2.19 24.86
CA LYS A 783 -20.54 3.29 25.22
C LYS A 783 -19.09 2.83 25.17
N GLY A 784 -18.27 3.55 24.39
CA GLY A 784 -16.81 3.46 24.45
C GLY A 784 -16.23 4.18 25.66
N VAL A 785 -14.90 4.30 25.69
CA VAL A 785 -14.17 4.98 26.77
C VAL A 785 -14.59 6.46 26.88
N ASP A 786 -14.94 6.86 28.09
CA ASP A 786 -15.47 8.16 28.47
C ASP A 786 -14.34 9.20 28.60
N LEU A 787 -14.12 9.95 27.51
CA LEU A 787 -13.04 10.93 27.40
C LEU A 787 -13.13 12.04 28.46
N GLN A 788 -14.33 12.45 28.89
CA GLN A 788 -14.45 13.46 29.95
C GLN A 788 -13.95 12.91 31.27
N LYS A 789 -14.37 11.70 31.67
CA LYS A 789 -13.85 11.07 32.89
C LYS A 789 -12.34 10.83 32.83
N LEU A 790 -11.77 10.53 31.67
CA LEU A 790 -10.31 10.45 31.51
C LEU A 790 -9.65 11.80 31.80
N MET A 791 -10.15 12.91 31.23
CA MET A 791 -9.63 14.26 31.50
C MET A 791 -9.78 14.66 32.99
N ASP A 792 -10.91 14.31 33.62
CA ASP A 792 -11.14 14.53 35.06
C ASP A 792 -10.14 13.72 35.91
N THR A 793 -9.85 12.48 35.50
CA THR A 793 -8.90 11.58 36.18
C THR A 793 -7.45 12.03 36.01
N GLY A 794 -7.08 12.49 34.80
CA GLY A 794 -5.81 13.13 34.52
C GLY A 794 -5.63 14.40 35.35
N THR A 795 -6.67 15.22 35.47
CA THR A 795 -6.69 16.41 36.33
C THR A 795 -6.49 16.06 37.81
N PHE A 796 -7.15 15.01 38.31
CA PHE A 796 -6.96 14.52 39.68
C PHE A 796 -5.50 14.16 39.98
N ILE A 797 -4.86 13.33 39.14
CA ILE A 797 -3.47 12.90 39.41
C ILE A 797 -2.46 14.03 39.16
N CYS A 798 -2.66 14.88 38.16
CA CYS A 798 -1.82 16.06 37.95
C CYS A 798 -1.85 17.02 39.13
N ASN A 799 -3.03 17.27 39.72
CA ASN A 799 -3.16 18.07 40.94
C ASN A 799 -2.44 17.42 42.13
N ALA A 800 -2.58 16.11 42.33
CA ALA A 800 -1.91 15.40 43.41
C ALA A 800 -0.37 15.35 43.27
N LEU A 801 0.14 15.38 42.03
CA LEU A 801 1.57 15.49 41.71
C LEU A 801 2.09 16.94 41.69
N ASN A 802 1.21 17.95 41.76
CA ASN A 802 1.53 19.36 41.47
C ASN A 802 2.21 19.56 40.10
N ARG A 803 1.68 18.88 39.07
CA ARG A 803 2.16 18.88 37.68
C ARG A 803 1.07 19.38 36.74
N ARG A 804 1.46 19.77 35.52
CA ARG A 804 0.51 19.93 34.39
C ARG A 804 0.39 18.58 33.67
N THR A 805 -0.78 18.32 33.10
CA THR A 805 -0.97 17.19 32.16
C THR A 805 -0.14 17.40 30.90
N ASN A 806 0.43 16.32 30.34
CA ASN A 806 1.11 16.35 29.04
C ASN A 806 0.11 16.30 27.86
N SER A 807 -1.07 15.72 28.09
CA SER A 807 -2.17 15.57 27.12
C SER A 807 -2.51 16.87 26.40
N LYS A 808 -2.62 16.82 25.07
CA LYS A 808 -2.98 17.97 24.22
C LYS A 808 -4.47 18.22 24.19
N VAL A 809 -5.28 17.18 24.23
CA VAL A 809 -6.74 17.24 24.42
C VAL A 809 -7.06 17.91 25.75
N SER A 810 -6.41 17.49 26.85
CA SER A 810 -6.63 18.04 28.19
C SER A 810 -6.01 19.45 28.37
N GLN A 811 -5.14 19.90 27.46
CA GLN A 811 -4.62 21.27 27.39
C GLN A 811 -5.50 22.22 26.55
N ALA A 812 -6.45 21.70 25.75
CA ALA A 812 -7.21 22.50 24.79
C ALA A 812 -8.40 23.22 25.45
N SER A 813 -8.36 24.55 25.49
CA SER A 813 -9.36 25.40 26.17
C SER A 813 -10.72 25.53 25.45
N CYS A 814 -11.03 24.66 24.49
CA CYS A 814 -12.26 24.73 23.69
C CYS A 814 -13.24 23.62 24.08
N ARG A 815 -14.55 23.84 23.86
CA ARG A 815 -15.53 22.76 24.02
C ARG A 815 -15.46 21.86 22.80
N LEU A 816 -15.24 20.56 23.06
CA LEU A 816 -15.48 19.46 22.12
C LEU A 816 -17.00 19.28 21.89
#